data_AF-A0A952B077-F1
#
_entry.id   AF-A0A952B077-F1
#
_cell.length_a   1.000
_cell.length_b   1.000
_cell.length_c   1.000
_cell.angle_alpha   90.00
_cell.angle_beta   90.00
_cell.angle_gamma   90.00
#
_symmetry.space_group_name_H-M   'P 1'
#
loop_
_entity.id
_entity.type
_entity.pdbx_description
1 polymer ?
#
loop_
_entity_poly.entity_id
_entity_poly.type
_entity_poly.pdbx_seq_one_letter_code
_entity_poly.pdbx_strand_id
1 'polypeptide(L)'
;MPEYVWYIGFAISLVFALSSSILIGRRIFKTGIEHFSSRILIVSSIINTSLCGLLFLLQAATELYRIITSTSFSLDQFIVPAVFLAIPCKIIWNYFSIQRKLVTKFHLKPDGIGAFAASVASLCKTMGIYPPTILSSHLITSPFVFGRRSGKATLAIPENWQCVNDSHQHIQLLHELAHIRNHDIGFLAWSNACLRDLQLLFMFLPALIIYCYFFSYSYTIPSISLYLACSFILFVMLRYVVRKRETLADMTATLLIKSGNVRDVISEQEIHTIKSHINSEQIVKSKLTGKIQRWLTDKALFSTKQRLWKTLLWIFNFFHASHPSNSERIKTINTQNDITQQSRLLLGDYFWAGITFGLLGVIIGLGGYWLSMFAQNPQDNTEILRLPFKMYGLAAPAVLGFWVIFLTLPYWSSFRNPRLDGKFLLSQLKSHSIALAGACLICPMILTAGVSDTNVHVLTAMCVMWYIFIVFFGFFISIVSVFLWITIRYLQSSQSANLKKGFWALAPFTIIVFGFVIMGIGLMNNSRVFQGTNLIFSTFIGVVILLLAIGYSRFSEKDKYFILCFFHFTFLIEGKSLKWLSRIIDIAGCPALLIGFGLPVYLTIDLILAETLKNISVRSGRLFLMISSCAILIIIRTRDFKKIRESKRTKVYRLSNSLQLLSKPLSTQLCRKINRIAATYEFCKCSHFQKKRNLTINDAYEYIHFVSNDNSQENLISQPLSWILKCQQSEGFGLWPESSPRLYSTYQAISILNEKDALDKCNTERHVSWIKTFQQPDGPFKGPRSRRDEWEDTFFAIRSLSILASPLLPDKAKRCENWTRTILIKRGIEANRADVIYYCFSILDALNKLDNETLKVILDWLPSKIEELLLANIALNYESVHFTVMTYQMVYPHTKSLINNESITLLTERIYAALKAELADIRT
;
A
#
# COMPACT_ATOMS: atom_id res chain seq x y z
N MET A 1 38.24 33.84 5.17
CA MET A 1 37.41 34.11 3.97
C MET A 1 36.87 32.88 3.23
N PRO A 2 37.56 31.71 3.16
CA PRO A 2 37.03 30.54 2.46
C PRO A 2 35.69 30.06 3.03
N GLU A 3 35.59 29.96 4.36
CA GLU A 3 34.42 29.39 5.05
C GLU A 3 33.08 30.04 4.68
N TYR A 4 33.05 31.37 4.46
CA TYR A 4 31.83 32.09 4.12
C TYR A 4 31.30 31.73 2.72
N VAL A 5 32.18 31.57 1.73
CA VAL A 5 31.79 31.14 0.37
C VAL A 5 31.16 29.74 0.42
N TRP A 6 31.65 28.89 1.32
CA TRP A 6 31.17 27.53 1.54
C TRP A 6 29.83 27.46 2.28
N TYR A 7 29.65 28.24 3.35
CA TYR A 7 28.36 28.36 4.04
C TYR A 7 27.27 28.92 3.11
N ILE A 8 27.62 29.89 2.26
CA ILE A 8 26.73 30.43 1.25
C ILE A 8 26.37 29.35 0.21
N GLY A 9 27.34 28.57 -0.27
CA GLY A 9 27.10 27.46 -1.19
C GLY A 9 26.18 26.38 -0.61
N PHE A 10 26.38 25.99 0.66
CA PHE A 10 25.51 25.04 1.36
C PHE A 10 24.11 25.61 1.60
N ALA A 11 24.00 26.87 2.03
CA ALA A 11 22.71 27.53 2.23
C ALA A 11 21.92 27.65 0.92
N ILE A 12 22.57 28.02 -0.18
CA ILE A 12 21.94 28.07 -1.52
C ILE A 12 21.45 26.68 -1.93
N SER A 13 22.23 25.63 -1.69
CA SER A 13 21.86 24.24 -1.99
C SER A 13 20.64 23.80 -1.19
N LEU A 14 20.61 24.13 0.11
CA LEU A 14 19.51 23.81 1.01
C LEU A 14 18.24 24.57 0.63
N VAL A 15 18.34 25.87 0.35
CA VAL A 15 17.22 26.71 -0.10
C VAL A 15 16.67 26.22 -1.43
N PHE A 16 17.54 25.82 -2.36
CA PHE A 16 17.13 25.26 -3.65
C PHE A 16 16.41 23.91 -3.50
N ALA A 17 16.90 23.03 -2.62
CA ALA A 17 16.26 21.75 -2.33
C ALA A 17 14.88 21.93 -1.66
N LEU A 18 14.77 22.85 -0.70
CA LEU A 18 13.53 23.19 0.00
C LEU A 18 12.51 23.85 -0.92
N SER A 19 12.92 24.86 -1.71
CA SER A 19 12.03 25.55 -2.65
C SER A 19 11.50 24.60 -3.72
N SER A 20 12.37 23.73 -4.24
CA SER A 20 11.99 22.68 -5.19
C SER A 20 11.00 21.70 -4.55
N SER A 21 11.27 21.20 -3.34
CA SER A 21 10.36 20.28 -2.63
C SER A 21 8.97 20.89 -2.37
N ILE A 22 8.90 22.17 -2.00
CA ILE A 22 7.64 22.89 -1.76
C ILE A 22 6.86 23.13 -3.06
N LEU A 23 7.54 23.53 -4.14
CA LEU A 23 6.92 23.73 -5.46
C LEU A 23 6.38 22.41 -6.03
N ILE A 24 7.11 21.31 -5.81
CA ILE A 24 6.67 19.96 -6.16
C ILE A 24 5.43 19.60 -5.34
N GLY A 25 5.46 19.78 -4.02
CA GLY A 25 4.33 19.53 -3.11
C GLY A 25 3.04 20.28 -3.50
N ARG A 26 3.16 21.57 -3.83
CA ARG A 26 2.01 22.38 -4.30
C ARG A 26 1.44 21.89 -5.62
N ARG A 27 2.29 21.44 -6.56
CA ARG A 27 1.81 20.89 -7.83
C ARG A 27 1.19 19.49 -7.67
N ILE A 28 1.71 18.65 -6.76
CA ILE A 28 1.11 17.34 -6.40
C ILE A 28 -0.36 17.51 -6.03
N PHE A 29 -0.64 18.49 -5.16
CA PHE A 29 -1.99 18.74 -4.66
C PHE A 29 -2.99 19.15 -5.76
N LYS A 30 -2.50 19.75 -6.86
CA LYS A 30 -3.35 20.33 -7.90
C LYS A 30 -3.67 19.38 -9.07
N THR A 31 -2.80 18.41 -9.38
CA THR A 31 -2.91 17.60 -10.62
C THR A 31 -3.20 16.10 -10.42
N GLY A 32 -3.32 15.63 -9.19
CA GLY A 32 -3.55 14.20 -8.89
C GLY A 32 -2.27 13.35 -8.97
N ILE A 33 -2.22 12.26 -8.19
CA ILE A 33 -0.99 11.51 -7.86
C ILE A 33 -0.48 10.61 -9.01
N GLU A 34 -1.35 10.06 -9.86
CA GLU A 34 -0.95 9.08 -10.90
C GLU A 34 -0.10 9.71 -12.01
N HIS A 35 -0.43 10.93 -12.45
CA HIS A 35 0.41 11.70 -13.37
C HIS A 35 1.70 12.23 -12.72
N PHE A 36 1.83 12.15 -11.39
CA PHE A 36 2.84 12.90 -10.65
C PHE A 36 4.00 12.05 -10.12
N SER A 37 3.82 10.76 -9.85
CA SER A 37 4.94 9.86 -9.47
C SER A 37 6.11 9.92 -10.46
N SER A 38 5.77 9.98 -11.75
CA SER A 38 6.75 10.04 -12.83
C SER A 38 7.48 11.39 -12.92
N ARG A 39 6.82 12.49 -12.55
CA ARG A 39 7.42 13.84 -12.49
C ARG A 39 8.28 14.00 -11.24
N ILE A 40 7.93 13.37 -10.11
CA ILE A 40 8.75 13.36 -8.90
C ILE A 40 10.11 12.71 -9.18
N LEU A 41 10.14 11.56 -9.87
CA LEU A 41 11.39 10.88 -10.20
C LEU A 41 12.30 11.74 -11.09
N ILE A 42 11.73 12.43 -12.09
CA ILE A 42 12.48 13.36 -12.95
C ILE A 42 13.05 14.51 -12.12
N VAL A 43 12.21 15.18 -11.33
CA VAL A 43 12.65 16.34 -10.55
C VAL A 43 13.67 15.93 -9.49
N SER A 44 13.46 14.80 -8.81
CA SER A 44 14.44 14.22 -7.88
C SER A 44 15.75 13.95 -8.60
N SER A 45 15.74 13.28 -9.76
CA SER A 45 16.95 13.04 -10.53
C SER A 45 17.66 14.35 -10.92
N ILE A 46 16.93 15.37 -11.35
CA ILE A 46 17.50 16.69 -11.70
C ILE A 46 18.15 17.32 -10.47
N ILE A 47 17.48 17.31 -9.31
CA ILE A 47 18.02 17.84 -8.06
C ILE A 47 19.30 17.09 -7.68
N ASN A 48 19.27 15.75 -7.71
CA ASN A 48 20.42 14.91 -7.35
C ASN A 48 21.59 15.15 -8.30
N THR A 49 21.34 15.24 -9.61
CA THR A 49 22.40 15.54 -10.58
C THR A 49 22.93 16.96 -10.40
N SER A 50 22.08 17.93 -10.10
CA SER A 50 22.49 19.31 -9.84
C SER A 50 23.35 19.40 -8.58
N LEU A 51 22.98 18.66 -7.53
CA LEU A 51 23.71 18.62 -6.26
C LEU A 51 25.06 17.90 -6.43
N CYS A 52 25.10 16.76 -7.10
CA CYS A 52 26.37 16.10 -7.46
C CYS A 52 27.24 17.01 -8.34
N GLY A 53 26.66 17.67 -9.34
CA GLY A 53 27.36 18.61 -10.21
C GLY A 53 27.95 19.80 -9.44
N LEU A 54 27.19 20.35 -8.49
CA LEU A 54 27.67 21.41 -7.60
C LEU A 54 28.81 20.91 -6.71
N LEU A 55 28.70 19.72 -6.13
CA LEU A 55 29.79 19.12 -5.34
C LEU A 55 31.05 18.91 -6.19
N PHE A 56 30.91 18.52 -7.46
CA PHE A 56 32.04 18.39 -8.38
C PHE A 56 32.69 19.74 -8.70
N LEU A 57 31.90 20.78 -8.95
CA LEU A 57 32.41 22.14 -9.18
C LEU A 57 33.11 22.70 -7.95
N LEU A 58 32.52 22.49 -6.77
CA LEU A 58 33.08 22.88 -5.49
C LEU A 58 34.41 22.16 -5.24
N GLN A 59 34.46 20.83 -5.41
CA GLN A 59 35.70 20.07 -5.25
C GLN A 59 36.80 20.58 -6.20
N ALA A 60 36.45 20.82 -7.46
CA ALA A 60 37.42 21.34 -8.43
C ALA A 60 37.91 22.75 -8.08
N ALA A 61 37.01 23.62 -7.59
CA ALA A 61 37.37 24.97 -7.13
C ALA A 61 38.31 24.91 -5.91
N THR A 62 38.10 23.96 -4.99
CA THR A 62 38.99 23.73 -3.85
C THR A 62 40.39 23.32 -4.30
N GLU A 63 40.49 22.34 -5.18
CA GLU A 63 41.80 21.89 -5.70
C GLU A 63 42.49 23.01 -6.49
N LEU A 64 41.75 23.78 -7.29
CA LEU A 64 42.30 24.92 -8.02
C LEU A 64 42.78 26.04 -7.08
N TYR A 65 42.00 26.38 -6.06
CA TYR A 65 42.40 27.35 -5.05
C TYR A 65 43.70 26.91 -4.37
N ARG A 66 43.81 25.60 -4.05
CA ARG A 66 45.00 25.04 -3.42
C ARG A 66 46.25 25.22 -4.28
N ILE A 67 46.12 24.98 -5.58
CA ILE A 67 47.20 25.19 -6.56
C ILE A 67 47.59 26.67 -6.59
N ILE A 68 46.61 27.58 -6.66
CA ILE A 68 46.84 29.03 -6.67
C ILE A 68 47.54 29.51 -5.39
N THR A 69 47.20 28.93 -4.23
CA THR A 69 47.82 29.28 -2.94
C THR A 69 49.15 28.60 -2.68
N SER A 70 49.49 27.56 -3.44
CA SER A 70 50.76 26.86 -3.29
C SER A 70 51.89 27.70 -3.89
N THR A 71 53.05 27.71 -3.25
CA THR A 71 54.21 28.51 -3.68
C THR A 71 54.88 27.97 -4.95
N SER A 72 54.51 26.77 -5.40
CA SER A 72 55.08 26.10 -6.57
C SER A 72 53.98 25.51 -7.45
N PHE A 73 53.80 26.07 -8.65
CA PHE A 73 52.91 25.51 -9.65
C PHE A 73 53.57 24.32 -10.35
N SER A 74 52.99 23.13 -10.26
CA SER A 74 53.34 22.00 -11.12
C SER A 74 52.17 21.64 -12.04
N LEU A 75 52.47 21.37 -13.31
CA LEU A 75 51.45 21.05 -14.32
C LEU A 75 50.69 19.76 -13.96
N ASP A 76 51.36 18.83 -13.26
CA ASP A 76 50.78 17.58 -12.74
C ASP A 76 49.65 17.82 -11.72
N GLN A 77 49.76 18.87 -10.89
CA GLN A 77 48.72 19.22 -9.92
C GLN A 77 47.47 19.78 -10.60
N PHE A 78 47.61 20.38 -11.79
CA PHE A 78 46.48 20.93 -12.54
C PHE A 78 45.59 19.86 -13.20
N ILE A 79 46.16 18.69 -13.51
CA ILE A 79 45.44 17.60 -14.21
C ILE A 79 44.20 17.15 -13.44
N VAL A 80 44.28 17.02 -12.12
CA VAL A 80 43.18 16.54 -11.26
C VAL A 80 41.97 17.50 -11.28
N PRO A 81 42.10 18.80 -10.96
CA PRO A 81 41.00 19.76 -11.07
C PRO A 81 40.50 19.93 -12.52
N ALA A 82 41.37 19.86 -13.52
CA ALA A 82 40.96 19.91 -14.92
C ALA A 82 40.04 18.73 -15.28
N VAL A 83 40.36 17.52 -14.82
CA VAL A 83 39.50 16.34 -14.97
C VAL A 83 38.17 16.53 -14.23
N PHE A 84 38.19 17.06 -13.00
CA PHE A 84 36.96 17.32 -12.24
C PHE A 84 36.05 18.37 -12.87
N LEU A 85 36.58 19.38 -13.57
CA LEU A 85 35.80 20.38 -14.32
C LEU A 85 35.32 19.87 -15.68
N ALA A 86 36.14 19.08 -16.38
CA ALA A 86 35.83 18.62 -17.73
C ALA A 86 34.51 17.83 -17.79
N ILE A 87 34.19 17.06 -16.74
CA ILE A 87 33.02 16.18 -16.71
C ILE A 87 31.70 16.95 -16.54
N PRO A 88 31.50 17.80 -15.51
CA PRO A 88 30.32 18.67 -15.44
C PRO A 88 30.14 19.53 -16.69
N CYS A 89 31.22 20.14 -17.20
CA CYS A 89 31.18 20.93 -18.43
C CYS A 89 30.74 20.08 -19.63
N LYS A 90 31.23 18.84 -19.76
CA LYS A 90 30.83 17.92 -20.83
C LYS A 90 29.37 17.47 -20.70
N ILE A 91 28.88 17.21 -19.49
CA ILE A 91 27.47 16.86 -19.23
C ILE A 91 26.55 18.02 -19.65
N ILE A 92 26.90 19.26 -19.27
CA ILE A 92 26.15 20.47 -19.66
C ILE A 92 26.23 20.67 -21.18
N TRP A 93 27.41 20.55 -21.77
CA TRP A 93 27.59 20.67 -23.22
C TRP A 93 26.79 19.62 -24.00
N ASN A 94 26.76 18.38 -23.51
CA ASN A 94 25.98 17.31 -24.13
C ASN A 94 24.48 17.59 -24.04
N TYR A 95 23.97 18.19 -22.97
CA TYR A 95 22.57 18.64 -22.90
C TYR A 95 22.21 19.57 -24.07
N PHE A 96 23.07 20.56 -24.35
CA PHE A 96 22.81 21.50 -25.43
C PHE A 96 23.07 20.91 -26.83
N SER A 97 24.10 20.10 -26.97
CA SER A 97 24.56 19.60 -28.28
C SER A 97 23.90 18.29 -28.74
N ILE A 98 23.20 17.55 -27.87
CA ILE A 98 22.73 16.18 -28.20
C ILE A 98 21.82 16.13 -29.42
N GLN A 99 20.91 17.09 -29.59
CA GLN A 99 20.03 17.11 -30.77
C GLN A 99 20.84 17.24 -32.06
N ARG A 100 21.77 18.20 -32.12
CA ARG A 100 22.66 18.39 -33.27
C ARG A 100 23.55 17.17 -33.51
N LYS A 101 24.09 16.58 -32.44
CA LYS A 101 24.91 15.36 -32.50
C LYS A 101 24.12 14.17 -33.04
N LEU A 102 22.86 13.97 -32.63
CA LEU A 102 22.02 12.88 -33.13
C LEU A 102 21.67 13.08 -34.61
N VAL A 103 21.26 14.29 -34.99
CA VAL A 103 20.97 14.64 -36.41
C VAL A 103 22.19 14.40 -37.30
N THR A 104 23.36 14.86 -36.87
CA THR A 104 24.60 14.68 -37.63
C THR A 104 25.05 13.22 -37.66
N LYS A 105 25.02 12.53 -36.51
CA LYS A 105 25.50 11.15 -36.36
C LYS A 105 24.68 10.15 -37.18
N PHE A 106 23.38 10.37 -37.28
CA PHE A 106 22.49 9.48 -38.02
C PHE A 106 22.13 10.03 -39.40
N HIS A 107 22.69 11.15 -39.86
CA HIS A 107 22.32 11.76 -41.14
C HIS A 107 20.80 11.93 -41.32
N LEU A 108 20.12 12.37 -40.27
CA LEU A 108 18.67 12.54 -40.26
C LEU A 108 18.22 13.60 -41.28
N LYS A 109 17.34 13.23 -42.21
CA LYS A 109 16.75 14.14 -43.20
C LYS A 109 15.25 14.30 -42.96
N PRO A 110 14.64 15.48 -43.24
CA PRO A 110 13.20 15.61 -43.24
C PRO A 110 12.63 14.69 -44.31
N ASP A 111 11.74 13.80 -43.88
CA ASP A 111 11.27 12.71 -44.73
C ASP A 111 10.15 13.17 -45.68
N GLY A 112 10.15 12.65 -46.91
CA GLY A 112 9.13 12.96 -47.93
C GLY A 112 7.84 12.13 -47.80
N ILE A 113 7.70 11.32 -46.74
CA ILE A 113 6.62 10.35 -46.58
C ILE A 113 5.37 11.03 -46.00
N GLY A 114 4.65 11.78 -46.84
CA GLY A 114 3.42 12.49 -46.45
C GLY A 114 2.33 11.57 -45.87
N ALA A 115 2.20 10.34 -46.38
CA ALA A 115 1.20 9.38 -45.92
C ALA A 115 1.46 8.89 -44.48
N PHE A 116 2.72 8.62 -44.13
CA PHE A 116 3.09 8.18 -42.78
C PHE A 116 2.93 9.31 -41.77
N ALA A 117 3.29 10.54 -42.16
CA ALA A 117 3.09 11.72 -41.33
C ALA A 117 1.61 11.93 -40.95
N ALA A 118 0.68 11.66 -41.87
CA ALA A 118 -0.76 11.72 -41.59
C ALA A 118 -1.20 10.67 -40.56
N SER A 119 -0.71 9.42 -40.66
CA SER A 119 -1.00 8.36 -39.70
C SER A 119 -0.46 8.69 -38.30
N VAL A 120 0.80 9.13 -38.20
CA VAL A 120 1.39 9.58 -36.93
C VAL A 120 0.64 10.77 -36.35
N ALA A 121 0.23 11.74 -37.18
CA ALA A 121 -0.56 12.89 -36.73
C ALA A 121 -1.93 12.47 -36.19
N SER A 122 -2.61 11.50 -36.83
CA SER A 122 -3.85 10.91 -36.34
C SER A 122 -3.65 10.25 -34.98
N LEU A 123 -2.62 9.43 -34.84
CA LEU A 123 -2.28 8.76 -33.58
C LEU A 123 -1.94 9.78 -32.47
N CYS A 124 -1.20 10.84 -32.81
CA CYS A 124 -0.88 11.94 -31.90
C CYS A 124 -2.14 12.66 -31.43
N LYS A 125 -3.10 12.91 -32.33
CA LYS A 125 -4.40 13.52 -32.00
C LYS A 125 -5.17 12.65 -31.01
N THR A 126 -5.25 11.33 -31.25
CA THR A 126 -5.86 10.37 -30.31
C THR A 126 -5.15 10.34 -28.96
N MET A 127 -3.83 10.49 -28.96
CA MET A 127 -3.02 10.55 -27.74
C MET A 127 -3.05 11.92 -27.04
N GLY A 128 -3.68 12.94 -27.62
CA GLY A 128 -3.70 14.31 -27.08
C GLY A 128 -2.32 14.98 -27.06
N ILE A 129 -1.45 14.66 -28.02
CA ILE A 129 -0.10 15.22 -28.14
C ILE A 129 0.07 15.98 -29.45
N TYR A 130 0.95 16.99 -29.45
CA TYR A 130 1.36 17.68 -30.68
C TYR A 130 2.20 16.73 -31.54
N PRO A 131 1.94 16.67 -32.86
CA PRO A 131 2.69 15.80 -33.76
C PRO A 131 4.18 16.19 -33.77
N PRO A 132 5.12 15.25 -33.59
CA PRO A 132 6.56 15.53 -33.62
C PRO A 132 7.03 15.80 -35.05
N THR A 133 8.17 16.50 -35.19
CA THR A 133 8.87 16.59 -36.48
C THR A 133 9.43 15.21 -36.84
N ILE A 134 9.08 14.67 -37.99
CA ILE A 134 9.53 13.34 -38.43
C ILE A 134 10.81 13.50 -39.26
N LEU A 135 11.87 12.79 -38.87
CA LEU A 135 13.10 12.68 -39.65
C LEU A 135 13.40 11.21 -39.93
N SER A 136 13.93 10.90 -41.11
CA SER A 136 14.30 9.54 -41.48
C SER A 136 15.80 9.37 -41.69
N SER A 137 16.27 8.13 -41.51
CA SER A 137 17.62 7.71 -41.90
C SER A 137 17.73 6.20 -42.08
N HIS A 138 18.49 5.75 -43.08
CA HIS A 138 18.87 4.34 -43.27
C HIS A 138 19.76 3.77 -42.14
N LEU A 139 20.43 4.63 -41.35
CA LEU A 139 21.30 4.19 -40.24
C LEU A 139 20.53 3.80 -38.98
N ILE A 140 19.23 4.06 -38.95
CA ILE A 140 18.38 3.82 -37.79
C ILE A 140 17.68 2.48 -37.99
N THR A 141 17.84 1.60 -37.01
CA THR A 141 17.22 0.26 -37.02
C THR A 141 15.87 0.23 -36.32
N SER A 142 15.57 1.25 -35.51
CA SER A 142 14.34 1.30 -34.72
C SER A 142 13.96 2.73 -34.38
N PRO A 143 12.67 3.09 -34.34
CA PRO A 143 12.25 4.45 -34.10
C PRO A 143 12.63 4.89 -32.70
N PHE A 144 12.98 6.16 -32.56
CA PHE A 144 13.20 6.79 -31.27
C PHE A 144 12.83 8.26 -31.30
N VAL A 145 12.37 8.79 -30.17
CA VAL A 145 12.05 10.22 -30.03
C VAL A 145 13.15 10.96 -29.27
N PHE A 146 13.52 12.14 -29.75
CA PHE A 146 14.45 13.03 -29.07
C PHE A 146 14.00 14.50 -29.21
N GLY A 147 14.37 15.35 -28.26
CA GLY A 147 13.76 16.68 -28.16
C GLY A 147 14.01 17.32 -26.80
N ARG A 148 14.13 18.64 -26.70
CA ARG A 148 14.22 19.32 -25.39
C ARG A 148 12.86 19.49 -24.71
N ARG A 149 11.79 19.63 -25.51
CA ARG A 149 10.40 19.85 -25.06
C ARG A 149 9.48 18.99 -25.91
N SER A 150 8.39 18.46 -25.34
CA SER A 150 7.43 17.64 -26.09
C SER A 150 6.86 18.34 -27.32
N GLY A 151 6.57 19.64 -27.23
CA GLY A 151 6.05 20.41 -28.37
C GLY A 151 7.07 20.70 -29.47
N LYS A 152 8.33 20.34 -29.28
CA LYS A 152 9.41 20.41 -30.28
C LYS A 152 10.15 19.07 -30.35
N ALA A 153 9.42 17.98 -30.14
CA ALA A 153 9.96 16.63 -30.24
C ALA A 153 10.22 16.27 -31.70
N THR A 154 11.27 15.50 -31.92
CA THR A 154 11.64 14.94 -33.21
C THR A 154 11.54 13.42 -33.11
N LEU A 155 10.72 12.81 -33.96
CA LEU A 155 10.60 11.37 -34.10
C LEU A 155 11.53 10.95 -35.24
N ALA A 156 12.57 10.19 -34.89
CA ALA A 156 13.47 9.60 -35.87
C ALA A 156 12.98 8.19 -36.25
N ILE A 157 12.79 7.95 -37.54
CA ILE A 157 12.33 6.66 -38.09
C ILE A 157 13.36 6.08 -39.07
N PRO A 158 13.43 4.75 -39.24
CA PRO A 158 14.18 4.13 -40.33
C PRO A 158 13.64 4.55 -41.71
N GLU A 159 14.50 4.78 -42.71
CA GLU A 159 14.06 5.07 -44.11
C GLU A 159 13.22 3.91 -44.69
N ASN A 160 13.54 2.67 -44.33
CA ASN A 160 12.84 1.48 -44.79
C ASN A 160 11.53 1.20 -44.02
N TRP A 161 11.03 2.15 -43.24
CA TRP A 161 9.80 2.02 -42.44
C TRP A 161 8.53 2.20 -43.30
N GLN A 162 8.44 1.48 -44.42
CA GLN A 162 7.41 1.71 -45.43
C GLN A 162 6.13 0.88 -45.27
N CYS A 163 6.07 -0.09 -44.36
CA CYS A 163 4.83 -0.79 -44.01
C CYS A 163 4.81 -1.09 -42.52
N VAL A 164 3.97 -0.39 -41.76
CA VAL A 164 3.72 -0.67 -40.34
C VAL A 164 2.85 -1.93 -40.16
N ASN A 165 2.87 -2.91 -41.07
CA ASN A 165 2.03 -4.11 -40.94
C ASN A 165 2.56 -5.08 -39.86
N ASP A 166 3.72 -4.79 -39.26
CA ASP A 166 4.18 -5.53 -38.09
C ASP A 166 3.69 -4.84 -36.81
N SER A 167 2.82 -5.53 -36.07
CA SER A 167 2.36 -5.15 -34.74
C SER A 167 3.49 -4.70 -33.79
N HIS A 168 4.70 -5.24 -33.95
CA HIS A 168 5.86 -4.83 -33.16
C HIS A 168 6.28 -3.39 -33.41
N GLN A 169 6.22 -2.94 -34.68
CA GLN A 169 6.54 -1.59 -35.08
C GLN A 169 5.53 -0.58 -34.54
N HIS A 170 4.24 -0.93 -34.54
CA HIS A 170 3.18 -0.13 -33.92
C HIS A 170 3.37 0.04 -32.41
N ILE A 171 3.66 -1.06 -31.70
CA ILE A 171 3.93 -1.01 -30.26
C ILE A 171 5.14 -0.12 -29.97
N GLN A 172 6.20 -0.24 -30.78
CA GLN A 172 7.38 0.59 -30.60
C GLN A 172 7.10 2.07 -30.89
N LEU A 173 6.32 2.38 -31.94
CA LEU A 173 5.90 3.74 -32.23
C LEU A 173 5.05 4.32 -31.07
N LEU A 174 4.09 3.56 -30.55
CA LEU A 174 3.27 3.96 -29.40
C LEU A 174 4.09 4.22 -28.15
N HIS A 175 5.11 3.38 -27.89
CA HIS A 175 6.07 3.58 -26.80
C HIS A 175 6.81 4.92 -26.94
N GLU A 176 7.33 5.21 -28.14
CA GLU A 176 8.04 6.47 -28.40
C GLU A 176 7.12 7.70 -28.31
N LEU A 177 5.87 7.59 -28.79
CA LEU A 177 4.86 8.64 -28.64
C LEU A 177 4.41 8.80 -27.18
N ALA A 178 4.43 7.73 -26.38
CA ALA A 178 4.13 7.80 -24.96
C ALA A 178 5.16 8.66 -24.21
N HIS A 179 6.42 8.70 -24.64
CA HIS A 179 7.40 9.65 -24.11
C HIS A 179 7.02 11.12 -24.40
N ILE A 180 6.49 11.42 -25.59
CA ILE A 180 5.96 12.76 -25.90
C ILE A 180 4.84 13.14 -24.93
N ARG A 181 3.87 12.23 -24.76
CA ARG A 181 2.71 12.40 -23.88
C ARG A 181 3.11 12.56 -22.41
N ASN A 182 4.10 11.80 -21.97
CA ASN A 182 4.57 11.82 -20.59
C ASN A 182 5.55 12.97 -20.28
N HIS A 183 5.87 13.79 -21.28
CA HIS A 183 6.74 14.97 -21.19
C HIS A 183 8.16 14.69 -20.66
N ASP A 184 8.77 13.57 -21.02
CA ASP A 184 10.12 13.17 -20.54
C ASP A 184 11.23 13.14 -21.57
N ILE A 185 10.95 13.41 -22.84
CA ILE A 185 11.94 13.27 -23.92
C ILE A 185 13.22 14.05 -23.64
N GLY A 186 13.09 15.31 -23.18
CA GLY A 186 14.26 16.14 -22.87
C GLY A 186 15.09 15.59 -21.72
N PHE A 187 14.42 15.00 -20.73
CA PHE A 187 15.08 14.34 -19.62
C PHE A 187 15.76 13.05 -20.09
N LEU A 188 15.07 12.16 -20.80
CA LEU A 188 15.63 10.90 -21.29
C LEU A 188 16.83 11.07 -22.20
N ALA A 189 16.76 12.00 -23.16
CA ALA A 189 17.87 12.30 -24.05
C ALA A 189 19.10 12.75 -23.26
N TRP A 190 18.90 13.64 -22.29
CA TRP A 190 19.96 14.14 -21.41
C TRP A 190 20.51 13.05 -20.48
N SER A 191 19.64 12.31 -19.80
CA SER A 191 20.02 11.26 -18.86
C SER A 191 20.82 10.17 -19.54
N ASN A 192 20.43 9.76 -20.75
CA ASN A 192 21.20 8.79 -21.53
C ASN A 192 22.58 9.32 -21.96
N ALA A 193 22.70 10.61 -22.26
CA ALA A 193 23.98 11.25 -22.52
C ALA A 193 24.87 11.27 -21.27
N CYS A 194 24.31 11.72 -20.15
CA CYS A 194 24.99 11.80 -18.86
C CYS A 194 25.42 10.41 -18.36
N LEU A 195 24.59 9.37 -18.54
CA LEU A 195 24.96 7.99 -18.21
C LEU A 195 26.16 7.52 -19.02
N ARG A 196 26.24 7.88 -20.31
CA ARG A 196 27.40 7.56 -21.15
C ARG A 196 28.65 8.30 -20.69
N ASP A 197 28.53 9.57 -20.32
CA ASP A 197 29.66 10.34 -19.80
C ASP A 197 30.15 9.80 -18.44
N LEU A 198 29.23 9.42 -17.56
CA LEU A 198 29.55 8.76 -16.29
C LEU A 198 30.22 7.39 -16.49
N GLN A 199 29.82 6.63 -17.52
CA GLN A 199 30.52 5.38 -17.88
C GLN A 199 31.96 5.64 -18.32
N LEU A 200 32.18 6.65 -19.16
CA LEU A 200 33.54 7.05 -19.53
C LEU A 200 34.34 7.46 -18.29
N LEU A 201 33.73 8.22 -17.38
CA LEU A 201 34.35 8.60 -16.12
C LEU A 201 34.80 7.38 -15.30
N PHE A 202 33.95 6.37 -15.11
CA PHE A 202 34.34 5.18 -14.35
C PHE A 202 35.51 4.41 -14.96
N MET A 203 35.78 4.57 -16.26
CA MET A 203 36.97 3.99 -16.88
C MET A 203 38.24 4.81 -16.57
N PHE A 204 38.15 6.14 -16.46
CA PHE A 204 39.30 7.00 -16.21
C PHE A 204 39.66 7.13 -14.72
N LEU A 205 38.66 7.06 -13.84
CA LEU A 205 38.82 7.38 -12.42
C LEU A 205 39.77 6.41 -11.68
N PRO A 206 39.74 5.08 -11.90
CA PRO A 206 40.74 4.16 -11.33
C PRO A 206 42.16 4.46 -11.79
N ALA A 207 42.35 4.84 -13.07
CA ALA A 207 43.66 5.23 -13.59
C ALA A 207 44.15 6.53 -12.91
N LEU A 208 43.24 7.46 -12.59
CA LEU A 208 43.57 8.67 -11.85
C LEU A 208 43.96 8.39 -10.39
N ILE A 209 43.33 7.41 -9.72
CA ILE A 209 43.72 6.96 -8.39
C ILE A 209 45.14 6.36 -8.43
N ILE A 210 45.41 5.48 -9.40
CA ILE A 210 46.73 4.87 -9.59
C ILE A 210 47.78 5.95 -9.86
N TYR A 211 47.48 6.91 -10.75
CA TYR A 211 48.33 8.06 -11.00
C TYR A 211 48.61 8.85 -9.71
N CYS A 212 47.57 9.22 -8.94
CA CYS A 212 47.76 9.97 -7.70
C CYS A 212 48.55 9.19 -6.65
N TYR A 213 48.40 7.86 -6.61
CA TYR A 213 49.18 6.99 -5.76
C TYR A 213 50.68 7.00 -6.14
N PHE A 214 51.01 6.86 -7.43
CA PHE A 214 52.40 6.88 -7.91
C PHE A 214 53.10 8.22 -7.68
N PHE A 215 52.39 9.34 -7.81
CA PHE A 215 52.93 10.68 -7.59
C PHE A 215 52.84 11.16 -6.13
N SER A 216 52.54 10.27 -5.19
CA SER A 216 52.47 10.57 -3.74
C SER A 216 51.47 11.67 -3.37
N TYR A 217 50.40 11.84 -4.16
CA TYR A 217 49.31 12.76 -3.83
C TYR A 217 48.33 12.12 -2.84
N SER A 218 48.80 11.78 -1.64
CA SER A 218 48.01 11.06 -0.62
C SER A 218 46.70 11.78 -0.24
N TYR A 219 46.70 13.12 -0.30
CA TYR A 219 45.54 13.95 0.02
C TYR A 219 44.46 13.98 -1.08
N THR A 220 44.78 13.67 -2.35
CA THR A 220 43.78 13.65 -3.44
C THR A 220 43.03 12.32 -3.51
N ILE A 221 43.62 11.24 -2.99
CA ILE A 221 43.00 9.90 -3.01
C ILE A 221 41.60 9.89 -2.34
N PRO A 222 41.39 10.51 -1.16
CA PRO A 222 40.05 10.59 -0.57
C PRO A 222 39.07 11.42 -1.39
N SER A 223 39.53 12.52 -1.99
CA SER A 223 38.70 13.37 -2.86
C SER A 223 38.24 12.62 -4.12
N ILE A 224 39.18 11.93 -4.78
CA ILE A 224 38.89 11.10 -5.96
C ILE A 224 37.96 9.94 -5.58
N SER A 225 38.13 9.34 -4.40
CA SER A 225 37.24 8.29 -3.88
C SER A 225 35.83 8.81 -3.61
N LEU A 226 35.69 10.01 -3.04
CA LEU A 226 34.39 10.67 -2.85
C LEU A 226 33.75 11.01 -4.19
N TYR A 227 34.53 11.49 -5.16
CA TYR A 227 34.07 11.77 -6.53
C TYR A 227 33.57 10.50 -7.22
N LEU A 228 34.28 9.38 -7.06
CA LEU A 228 33.87 8.07 -7.54
C LEU A 228 32.56 7.62 -6.92
N ALA A 229 32.43 7.74 -5.60
CA ALA A 229 31.22 7.35 -4.87
C ALA A 229 30.02 8.20 -5.30
N CYS A 230 30.16 9.53 -5.37
CA CYS A 230 29.10 10.43 -5.80
C CYS A 230 28.69 10.18 -7.26
N SER A 231 29.67 9.94 -8.14
CA SER A 231 29.42 9.61 -9.54
C SER A 231 28.69 8.28 -9.67
N PHE A 232 29.09 7.27 -8.88
CA PHE A 232 28.46 5.95 -8.84
C PHE A 232 27.01 6.03 -8.39
N ILE A 233 26.76 6.76 -7.31
CA ILE A 233 25.41 7.01 -6.80
C ILE A 233 24.57 7.69 -7.89
N LEU A 234 25.09 8.76 -8.48
CA LEU A 234 24.42 9.47 -9.57
C LEU A 234 24.11 8.55 -10.76
N PHE A 235 25.05 7.70 -11.15
CA PHE A 235 24.87 6.72 -12.23
C PHE A 235 23.75 5.72 -11.92
N VAL A 236 23.76 5.13 -10.72
CA VAL A 236 22.74 4.17 -10.28
C VAL A 236 21.35 4.83 -10.28
N MET A 237 21.25 6.04 -9.74
CA MET A 237 20.00 6.78 -9.64
C MET A 237 19.46 7.18 -11.02
N LEU A 238 20.30 7.80 -11.85
CA LEU A 238 19.91 8.26 -13.17
C LEU A 238 19.47 7.08 -14.05
N ARG A 239 20.17 5.94 -13.96
CA ARG A 239 19.79 4.73 -14.67
C ARG A 239 18.48 4.15 -14.20
N TYR A 240 18.27 4.11 -12.88
CA TYR A 240 17.02 3.64 -12.31
C TYR A 240 15.84 4.48 -12.82
N VAL A 241 15.98 5.82 -12.82
CA VAL A 241 14.96 6.73 -13.31
C VAL A 241 14.72 6.53 -14.81
N VAL A 242 15.76 6.42 -15.63
CA VAL A 242 15.63 6.12 -17.07
C VAL A 242 14.84 4.82 -17.29
N ARG A 243 15.23 3.71 -16.64
CA ARG A 243 14.55 2.42 -16.78
C ARG A 243 13.08 2.50 -16.36
N LYS A 244 12.76 3.28 -15.32
CA LYS A 244 11.38 3.49 -14.88
C LYS A 244 10.55 4.28 -15.87
N ARG A 245 11.13 5.28 -16.54
CA ARG A 245 10.46 6.04 -17.60
C ARG A 245 10.17 5.16 -18.81
N GLU A 246 11.08 4.26 -19.17
CA GLU A 246 10.83 3.25 -20.21
C GLU A 246 9.62 2.38 -19.83
N THR A 247 9.59 1.83 -18.61
CA THR A 247 8.44 1.03 -18.16
C THR A 247 7.13 1.83 -18.11
N LEU A 248 7.19 3.13 -17.79
CA LEU A 248 6.01 3.99 -17.80
C LEU A 248 5.49 4.25 -19.23
N ALA A 249 6.40 4.41 -20.19
CA ALA A 249 6.03 4.52 -21.59
C ALA A 249 5.37 3.21 -22.08
N ASP A 250 5.92 2.05 -21.72
CA ASP A 250 5.30 0.74 -22.00
C ASP A 250 3.88 0.65 -21.41
N MET A 251 3.70 1.08 -20.15
CA MET A 251 2.39 1.10 -19.49
C MET A 251 1.40 2.05 -20.19
N THR A 252 1.88 3.23 -20.61
CA THR A 252 1.04 4.23 -21.29
C THR A 252 0.60 3.71 -22.66
N ALA A 253 1.52 3.11 -23.42
CA ALA A 253 1.21 2.44 -24.68
C ALA A 253 0.17 1.32 -24.47
N THR A 254 0.35 0.51 -23.42
CA THR A 254 -0.58 -0.59 -23.08
C THR A 254 -1.98 -0.07 -22.73
N LEU A 255 -2.09 0.98 -21.92
CA LEU A 255 -3.36 1.58 -21.56
C LEU A 255 -4.08 2.16 -22.78
N LEU A 256 -3.35 2.75 -23.71
CA LEU A 256 -3.90 3.27 -24.96
C LEU A 256 -4.45 2.15 -25.85
N ILE A 257 -3.69 1.05 -26.00
CA ILE A 257 -4.13 -0.15 -26.72
C ILE A 257 -5.41 -0.72 -26.08
N LYS A 258 -5.44 -0.80 -24.73
CA LYS A 258 -6.60 -1.33 -23.99
C LYS A 258 -7.83 -0.42 -24.01
N SER A 259 -7.64 0.88 -24.12
CA SER A 259 -8.74 1.85 -24.10
C SER A 259 -9.64 1.80 -25.35
N GLY A 260 -9.34 0.97 -26.35
CA GLY A 260 -10.08 0.90 -27.61
C GLY A 260 -9.77 2.06 -28.56
N ASN A 261 -9.42 3.24 -28.03
CA ASN A 261 -9.12 4.45 -28.81
C ASN A 261 -8.06 4.27 -29.92
N VAL A 262 -7.14 3.31 -29.75
CA VAL A 262 -6.10 3.00 -30.74
C VAL A 262 -6.45 1.74 -31.54
N ARG A 263 -7.37 0.91 -31.05
CA ARG A 263 -7.79 -0.33 -31.72
C ARG A 263 -8.52 -0.04 -33.05
N ASP A 264 -9.24 1.07 -33.14
CA ASP A 264 -9.89 1.48 -34.40
C ASP A 264 -8.88 1.88 -35.50
N VAL A 265 -7.65 2.24 -35.11
CA VAL A 265 -6.55 2.58 -36.03
C VAL A 265 -5.69 1.35 -36.36
N ILE A 266 -5.64 0.36 -35.46
CA ILE A 266 -4.89 -0.89 -35.62
C ILE A 266 -5.90 -2.01 -35.89
N SER A 267 -6.18 -2.28 -37.17
CA SER A 267 -7.21 -3.24 -37.59
C SER A 267 -7.10 -4.60 -36.87
N GLU A 268 -8.25 -5.16 -36.49
CA GLU A 268 -8.36 -6.35 -35.61
C GLU A 268 -7.72 -7.63 -36.18
N GLN A 269 -7.40 -7.62 -37.48
CA GLN A 269 -6.86 -8.76 -38.23
C GLN A 269 -5.36 -9.03 -37.97
N GLU A 270 -4.61 -8.05 -37.43
CA GLU A 270 -3.15 -8.17 -37.22
C GLU A 270 -2.75 -8.75 -35.84
N ILE A 271 -3.67 -8.83 -34.88
CA ILE A 271 -3.35 -9.29 -33.50
C ILE A 271 -3.17 -10.82 -33.44
N HIS A 272 -3.81 -11.58 -34.35
CA HIS A 272 -3.74 -13.04 -34.37
C HIS A 272 -2.44 -13.59 -35.00
N THR A 273 -1.79 -12.84 -35.90
CA THR A 273 -0.51 -13.20 -36.55
C THR A 273 0.69 -13.08 -35.61
N ILE A 274 0.55 -12.40 -34.47
CA ILE A 274 1.61 -12.20 -33.46
C ILE A 274 2.06 -13.53 -32.82
N LYS A 275 1.16 -14.52 -32.73
CA LYS A 275 1.50 -15.82 -32.11
C LYS A 275 2.38 -16.72 -33.00
N SER A 276 2.41 -16.52 -34.33
CA SER A 276 3.10 -17.44 -35.24
C SER A 276 4.54 -17.03 -35.59
N HIS A 277 4.89 -15.73 -35.53
CA HIS A 277 6.21 -15.24 -35.98
C HIS A 277 7.33 -15.21 -34.93
N ILE A 278 7.06 -15.59 -33.68
CA ILE A 278 8.06 -15.59 -32.59
C ILE A 278 9.21 -16.61 -32.83
N ASN A 279 9.08 -17.51 -33.82
CA ASN A 279 10.00 -18.63 -34.03
C ASN A 279 11.13 -18.42 -35.06
N SER A 280 11.26 -17.25 -35.71
CA SER A 280 12.36 -17.02 -36.67
C SER A 280 13.33 -15.92 -36.20
N GLU A 281 14.29 -16.29 -35.36
CA GLU A 281 15.40 -15.41 -34.97
C GLU A 281 16.40 -15.24 -36.12
N GLN A 282 16.44 -14.04 -36.71
CA GLN A 282 17.50 -13.63 -37.63
C GLN A 282 18.79 -13.35 -36.83
N ILE A 283 19.83 -14.16 -37.07
CA ILE A 283 21.10 -14.12 -36.35
C ILE A 283 21.92 -12.89 -36.77
N VAL A 284 21.80 -11.80 -36.01
CA VAL A 284 22.70 -10.63 -36.11
C VAL A 284 24.01 -10.93 -35.37
N LYS A 285 25.17 -10.69 -36.02
CA LYS A 285 26.51 -10.82 -35.40
C LYS A 285 26.57 -10.00 -34.11
N SER A 286 26.69 -10.68 -32.96
CA SER A 286 26.63 -10.03 -31.65
C SER A 286 27.91 -9.26 -31.32
N LYS A 287 27.75 -7.98 -30.96
CA LYS A 287 28.81 -7.16 -30.34
C LYS A 287 29.41 -7.87 -29.10
N LEU A 288 30.64 -7.50 -28.73
CA LEU A 288 31.38 -8.06 -27.58
C LEU A 288 30.53 -8.10 -26.29
N THR A 289 29.71 -7.08 -26.05
CA THR A 289 28.77 -7.01 -24.93
C THR A 289 27.76 -8.15 -24.94
N GLY A 290 27.26 -8.54 -26.13
CA GLY A 290 26.38 -9.69 -26.30
C GLY A 290 27.09 -11.02 -26.04
N LYS A 291 28.38 -11.14 -26.39
CA LYS A 291 29.19 -12.33 -26.03
C LYS A 291 29.36 -12.47 -24.52
N ILE A 292 29.67 -11.36 -23.83
CA ILE A 292 29.81 -11.33 -22.36
C ILE A 292 28.46 -11.64 -21.69
N GLN A 293 27.37 -11.06 -22.17
CA GLN A 293 26.03 -11.34 -21.66
C GLN A 293 25.64 -12.81 -21.82
N ARG A 294 25.86 -13.40 -23.00
CA ARG A 294 25.62 -14.83 -23.25
C ARG A 294 26.47 -15.68 -22.32
N TRP A 295 27.77 -15.40 -22.21
CA TRP A 295 28.66 -16.11 -21.31
C TRP A 295 28.21 -16.05 -19.84
N LEU A 296 27.80 -14.87 -19.35
CA LEU A 296 27.24 -14.72 -18.00
C LEU A 296 25.91 -15.46 -17.84
N THR A 297 25.09 -15.51 -18.90
CA THR A 297 23.81 -16.22 -18.91
C THR A 297 24.03 -17.73 -18.87
N ASP A 298 24.96 -18.25 -19.66
CA ASP A 298 25.34 -19.65 -19.67
C ASP A 298 25.90 -20.06 -18.31
N LYS A 299 26.77 -19.24 -17.70
CA LYS A 299 27.26 -19.48 -16.32
C LYS A 299 26.14 -19.39 -15.29
N ALA A 300 25.16 -18.48 -15.45
CA ALA A 300 24.01 -18.37 -14.56
C ALA A 300 23.00 -19.52 -14.70
N LEU A 301 23.00 -20.25 -15.82
CA LEU A 301 22.16 -21.42 -16.04
C LEU A 301 22.85 -22.70 -15.58
N PHE A 302 24.14 -22.88 -15.88
CA PHE A 302 24.82 -24.18 -15.76
C PHE A 302 25.88 -24.27 -14.64
N SER A 303 26.20 -23.19 -13.92
CA SER A 303 27.20 -23.25 -12.83
C SER A 303 26.61 -23.71 -11.49
N THR A 304 27.37 -24.50 -10.75
CA THR A 304 27.11 -24.86 -9.33
C THR A 304 26.99 -23.63 -8.42
N LYS A 305 27.61 -22.50 -8.80
CA LYS A 305 27.47 -21.19 -8.11
C LYS A 305 26.38 -20.31 -8.74
N GLN A 306 25.24 -20.91 -9.09
CA GLN A 306 24.16 -20.25 -9.84
C GLN A 306 23.75 -18.87 -9.28
N ARG A 307 23.70 -18.74 -7.96
CA ARG A 307 23.30 -17.50 -7.27
C ARG A 307 24.27 -16.35 -7.51
N LEU A 308 25.57 -16.61 -7.52
CA LEU A 308 26.60 -15.61 -7.77
C LEU A 308 26.55 -15.15 -9.23
N TRP A 309 26.45 -16.09 -10.17
CA TRP A 309 26.38 -15.76 -11.60
C TRP A 309 25.09 -15.06 -12.00
N LYS A 310 23.94 -15.44 -11.42
CA LYS A 310 22.69 -14.66 -11.54
C LYS A 310 22.86 -13.23 -11.02
N THR A 311 23.61 -13.06 -9.93
CA THR A 311 23.90 -11.73 -9.37
C THR A 311 24.83 -10.94 -10.29
N LEU A 312 25.89 -11.54 -10.83
CA LEU A 312 26.79 -10.90 -11.79
C LEU A 312 26.11 -10.58 -13.13
N LEU A 313 25.25 -11.46 -13.63
CA LEU A 313 24.43 -11.21 -14.83
C LEU A 313 23.45 -10.06 -14.57
N TRP A 314 22.82 -10.03 -13.39
CA TRP A 314 21.94 -8.93 -13.01
C TRP A 314 22.70 -7.61 -12.91
N ILE A 315 23.88 -7.61 -12.28
CA ILE A 315 24.78 -6.45 -12.22
C ILE A 315 25.21 -6.02 -13.64
N PHE A 316 25.67 -6.95 -14.47
CA PHE A 316 26.09 -6.65 -15.84
C PHE A 316 24.96 -6.07 -16.68
N ASN A 317 23.77 -6.66 -16.62
CA ASN A 317 22.57 -6.12 -17.29
C ASN A 317 22.19 -4.75 -16.71
N PHE A 318 22.36 -4.56 -15.41
CA PHE A 318 22.23 -3.26 -14.75
C PHE A 318 23.33 -2.26 -15.13
N PHE A 319 24.47 -2.66 -15.70
CA PHE A 319 25.49 -1.74 -16.21
C PHE A 319 25.40 -1.51 -17.73
N HIS A 320 24.84 -2.45 -18.49
CA HIS A 320 24.80 -2.36 -19.96
C HIS A 320 23.43 -2.11 -20.61
N ALA A 321 22.32 -2.66 -20.11
CA ALA A 321 20.99 -2.44 -20.68
C ALA A 321 20.31 -1.19 -20.07
N SER A 322 20.20 -0.11 -20.85
CA SER A 322 19.41 1.09 -20.46
C SER A 322 17.92 0.93 -20.80
N HIS A 323 17.60 0.13 -21.81
CA HIS A 323 16.25 -0.16 -22.26
C HIS A 323 15.86 -1.62 -21.93
N PRO A 324 14.60 -1.87 -21.55
CA PRO A 324 14.08 -3.24 -21.52
C PRO A 324 14.12 -3.84 -22.93
N SER A 325 14.36 -5.14 -23.05
CA SER A 325 14.36 -5.81 -24.35
C SER A 325 12.96 -5.79 -24.97
N ASN A 326 12.85 -5.87 -26.30
CA ASN A 326 11.55 -5.97 -26.98
C ASN A 326 10.70 -7.12 -26.40
N SER A 327 11.33 -8.27 -26.10
CA SER A 327 10.67 -9.39 -25.43
C SER A 327 10.17 -9.07 -24.02
N GLU A 328 10.91 -8.29 -23.23
CA GLU A 328 10.49 -7.83 -21.90
C GLU A 328 9.33 -6.84 -22.00
N ARG A 329 9.34 -5.94 -23.01
CA ARG A 329 8.23 -5.02 -23.31
C ARG A 329 6.96 -5.78 -23.71
N ILE A 330 7.05 -6.68 -24.68
CA ILE A 330 5.93 -7.52 -25.15
C ILE A 330 5.39 -8.36 -23.99
N LYS A 331 6.26 -8.98 -23.20
CA LYS A 331 5.85 -9.76 -22.03
C LYS A 331 5.13 -8.88 -21.03
N THR A 332 5.62 -7.67 -20.75
CA THR A 332 4.98 -6.73 -19.83
C THR A 332 3.59 -6.35 -20.32
N ILE A 333 3.45 -5.96 -21.59
CA ILE A 333 2.17 -5.66 -22.24
C ILE A 333 1.19 -6.84 -22.14
N ASN A 334 1.65 -8.06 -22.46
CA ASN A 334 0.82 -9.27 -22.47
C ASN A 334 0.42 -9.76 -21.06
N THR A 335 1.34 -9.68 -20.10
CA THR A 335 1.10 -10.10 -18.71
C THR A 335 0.26 -9.11 -17.91
N GLN A 336 0.11 -7.87 -18.38
CA GLN A 336 -0.68 -6.84 -17.69
C GLN A 336 -2.20 -7.04 -17.71
N ASN A 337 -2.68 -8.19 -18.20
CA ASN A 337 -4.04 -8.67 -17.93
C ASN A 337 -4.23 -9.13 -16.47
N ASP A 338 -3.14 -9.44 -15.74
CA ASP A 338 -3.16 -9.76 -14.31
C ASP A 338 -2.81 -8.53 -13.45
N ILE A 339 -3.79 -7.63 -13.28
CA ILE A 339 -3.72 -6.40 -12.47
C ILE A 339 -3.25 -6.67 -11.01
N THR A 340 -3.37 -7.91 -10.54
CA THR A 340 -2.93 -8.34 -9.20
C THR A 340 -1.40 -8.38 -9.03
N GLN A 341 -0.62 -8.67 -10.08
CA GLN A 341 0.85 -8.75 -10.02
C GLN A 341 1.53 -7.37 -9.91
N GLN A 342 0.86 -6.31 -10.36
CA GLN A 342 1.35 -4.93 -10.34
C GLN A 342 1.66 -4.42 -8.93
N SER A 343 1.02 -4.99 -7.89
CA SER A 343 1.23 -4.65 -6.48
C SER A 343 2.64 -4.97 -5.96
N ARG A 344 3.29 -6.03 -6.49
CA ARG A 344 4.67 -6.37 -6.11
C ARG A 344 5.71 -5.50 -6.81
N LEU A 345 5.42 -5.07 -8.04
CA LEU A 345 6.28 -4.17 -8.82
C LEU A 345 6.29 -2.74 -8.24
N LEU A 346 5.12 -2.22 -7.84
CA LEU A 346 5.01 -0.90 -7.18
C LEU A 346 5.76 -0.82 -5.85
N LEU A 347 5.80 -1.92 -5.08
CA LEU A 347 6.55 -1.98 -3.82
C LEU A 347 8.07 -1.85 -4.03
N GLY A 348 8.58 -2.34 -5.17
CA GLY A 348 9.96 -2.14 -5.58
C GLY A 348 10.26 -0.67 -5.87
N ASP A 349 9.30 0.06 -6.43
CA ASP A 349 9.52 1.43 -6.90
C ASP A 349 9.62 2.42 -5.76
N TYR A 350 8.84 2.13 -4.73
CA TYR A 350 8.86 2.77 -3.44
C TYR A 350 10.15 2.55 -2.66
N PHE A 351 10.70 1.34 -2.71
CA PHE A 351 12.00 1.01 -2.13
C PHE A 351 13.14 1.77 -2.81
N TRP A 352 13.14 1.84 -4.14
CA TRP A 352 14.19 2.52 -4.89
C TRP A 352 14.10 4.04 -4.79
N ALA A 353 12.90 4.62 -4.73
CA ALA A 353 12.74 6.04 -4.40
C ALA A 353 13.32 6.35 -3.01
N GLY A 354 13.02 5.50 -2.00
CA GLY A 354 13.61 5.60 -0.67
C GLY A 354 15.14 5.49 -0.66
N ILE A 355 15.72 4.58 -1.45
CA ILE A 355 17.18 4.47 -1.64
C ILE A 355 17.74 5.72 -2.30
N THR A 356 17.10 6.22 -3.35
CA THR A 356 17.50 7.41 -4.12
C THR A 356 17.57 8.63 -3.18
N PHE A 357 16.54 8.86 -2.37
CA PHE A 357 16.54 9.95 -1.40
C PHE A 357 17.43 9.68 -0.17
N GLY A 358 17.63 8.43 0.22
CA GLY A 358 18.59 8.06 1.26
C GLY A 358 20.03 8.33 0.85
N LEU A 359 20.38 7.99 -0.40
CA LEU A 359 21.68 8.30 -0.99
C LEU A 359 21.90 9.80 -1.14
N LEU A 360 20.86 10.59 -1.42
CA LEU A 360 20.93 12.05 -1.35
C LEU A 360 21.26 12.54 0.07
N GLY A 361 20.62 11.98 1.09
CA GLY A 361 20.92 12.29 2.49
C GLY A 361 22.37 11.94 2.87
N VAL A 362 22.89 10.82 2.36
CA VAL A 362 24.31 10.44 2.51
C VAL A 362 25.22 11.43 1.79
N ILE A 363 24.90 11.83 0.56
CA ILE A 363 25.69 12.84 -0.18
C ILE A 363 25.72 14.18 0.57
N ILE A 364 24.60 14.62 1.13
CA ILE A 364 24.52 15.86 1.92
C ILE A 364 25.34 15.72 3.21
N GLY A 365 25.22 14.59 3.92
CA GLY A 365 25.99 14.31 5.14
C GLY A 365 27.49 14.22 4.89
N LEU A 366 27.91 13.58 3.80
CA LEU A 366 29.29 13.47 3.39
C LEU A 366 29.85 14.81 2.92
N GLY A 367 29.09 15.55 2.12
CA GLY A 367 29.44 16.92 1.74
C GLY A 367 29.66 17.79 2.98
N GLY A 368 28.78 17.72 3.97
CA GLY A 368 28.91 18.46 5.24
C GLY A 368 30.09 18.02 6.11
N TYR A 369 30.34 16.71 6.21
CA TYR A 369 31.50 16.17 6.95
C TYR A 369 32.83 16.61 6.33
N TRP A 370 32.96 16.48 5.01
CA TRP A 370 34.16 16.90 4.29
C TRP A 370 34.32 18.41 4.31
N LEU A 371 33.23 19.17 4.21
CA LEU A 371 33.24 20.63 4.41
C LEU A 371 33.83 21.02 5.77
N SER A 372 33.48 20.28 6.83
CA SER A 372 34.01 20.51 8.19
C SER A 372 35.50 20.19 8.30
N MET A 373 35.96 19.12 7.63
CA MET A 373 37.39 18.73 7.62
C MET A 373 38.25 19.70 6.82
N PHE A 374 37.73 20.26 5.71
CA PHE A 374 38.47 21.18 4.85
C PHE A 374 38.48 22.63 5.34
N ALA A 375 37.47 23.05 6.12
CA ALA A 375 37.41 24.41 6.66
C ALA A 375 38.47 24.66 7.77
N GLN A 376 38.93 23.62 8.46
CA GLN A 376 39.84 23.78 9.59
C GLN A 376 41.30 23.70 9.19
N ASN A 377 42.08 24.67 9.68
CA ASN A 377 43.53 24.71 9.54
C ASN A 377 44.14 23.58 10.40
N PRO A 378 45.04 22.74 9.88
CA PRO A 378 45.47 21.48 10.50
C PRO A 378 46.33 21.61 11.77
N GLN A 379 46.40 22.78 12.41
CA GLN A 379 47.28 22.98 13.56
C GLN A 379 46.66 22.58 14.91
N ASP A 380 45.35 22.39 15.02
CA ASP A 380 44.69 22.05 16.31
C ASP A 380 43.92 20.71 16.26
N ASN A 381 44.66 19.61 16.39
CA ASN A 381 44.15 18.23 16.29
C ASN A 381 43.00 17.87 17.26
N THR A 382 42.83 18.63 18.35
CA THR A 382 41.81 18.32 19.37
C THR A 382 40.45 18.98 19.08
N GLU A 383 40.40 20.09 18.36
CA GLU A 383 39.14 20.73 17.95
C GLU A 383 38.51 20.05 16.72
N ILE A 384 39.34 19.41 15.89
CA ILE A 384 38.93 18.66 14.69
C ILE A 384 37.95 17.52 15.04
N LEU A 385 38.04 16.93 16.24
CA LEU A 385 37.13 15.86 16.68
C LEU A 385 35.80 16.36 17.27
N ARG A 386 35.74 17.58 17.82
CA ARG A 386 34.54 18.09 18.54
C ARG A 386 33.51 18.74 17.61
N LEU A 387 33.94 19.40 16.54
CA LEU A 387 33.04 20.10 15.62
C LEU A 387 32.16 19.16 14.78
N PRO A 388 32.68 18.04 14.22
CA PRO A 388 31.86 17.07 13.49
C PRO A 388 30.76 16.49 14.36
N PHE A 389 31.02 16.26 15.65
CA PHE A 389 30.02 15.78 16.62
C PHE A 389 28.90 16.79 16.88
N LYS A 390 29.22 18.09 17.02
CA LYS A 390 28.20 19.15 17.17
C LYS A 390 27.38 19.33 15.90
N MET A 391 28.03 19.36 14.73
CA MET A 391 27.38 19.48 13.43
C MET A 391 26.52 18.24 13.12
N TYR A 392 26.98 17.02 13.39
CA TYR A 392 26.17 15.80 13.24
C TYR A 392 24.99 15.80 14.20
N GLY A 393 25.15 16.27 15.44
CA GLY A 393 24.05 16.41 16.41
C GLY A 393 22.93 17.33 15.91
N LEU A 394 23.28 18.37 15.15
CA LEU A 394 22.33 19.33 14.55
C LEU A 394 21.78 18.87 13.19
N ALA A 395 22.59 18.24 12.35
CA ALA A 395 22.21 17.86 10.99
C ALA A 395 21.50 16.49 10.92
N ALA A 396 21.85 15.53 11.79
CA ALA A 396 21.24 14.20 11.80
C ALA A 396 19.72 14.22 12.04
N PRO A 397 19.15 15.03 12.95
CA PRO A 397 17.70 15.14 13.12
C PRO A 397 16.99 15.64 11.86
N ALA A 398 17.58 16.59 11.13
CA ALA A 398 17.02 17.12 9.89
C ALA A 398 17.04 16.08 8.76
N VAL A 399 18.17 15.39 8.59
CA VAL A 399 18.30 14.29 7.60
C VAL A 399 17.35 13.14 7.95
N LEU A 400 17.20 12.78 9.24
CA LEU A 400 16.25 11.76 9.70
C LEU A 400 14.80 12.16 9.44
N GLY A 401 14.44 13.42 9.69
CA GLY A 401 13.10 13.95 9.40
C GLY A 401 12.74 13.84 7.92
N PHE A 402 13.68 14.18 7.03
CA PHE A 402 13.50 14.00 5.59
C PHE A 402 13.43 12.52 5.20
N TRP A 403 14.33 11.69 5.72
CA TRP A 403 14.39 10.27 5.40
C TRP A 403 13.06 9.56 5.70
N VAL A 404 12.43 9.92 6.81
CA VAL A 404 11.13 9.44 7.25
C VAL A 404 9.97 9.88 6.35
N ILE A 405 9.92 11.16 5.98
CA ILE A 405 8.90 11.69 5.05
C ILE A 405 9.04 10.99 3.69
N PHE A 406 10.27 10.70 3.25
CA PHE A 406 10.55 10.05 1.98
C PHE A 406 10.33 8.53 1.97
N LEU A 407 10.45 7.85 3.11
CA LEU A 407 10.09 6.43 3.25
C LEU A 407 8.57 6.21 3.31
N THR A 408 7.81 7.24 3.66
CA THR A 408 6.34 7.18 3.82
C THR A 408 5.58 7.70 2.59
N LEU A 409 6.16 8.65 1.85
CA LEU A 409 5.74 9.13 0.52
C LEU A 409 5.31 8.03 -0.48
N PRO A 410 6.01 6.90 -0.58
CA PRO A 410 5.65 5.84 -1.50
C PRO A 410 4.30 5.20 -1.14
N TYR A 411 4.05 5.01 0.16
CA TYR A 411 2.75 4.56 0.67
C TYR A 411 1.68 5.63 0.53
N TRP A 412 2.05 6.91 0.67
CA TRP A 412 1.13 8.02 0.44
C TRP A 412 0.66 8.09 -1.02
N SER A 413 1.51 7.68 -1.96
CA SER A 413 1.18 7.63 -3.39
C SER A 413 0.40 6.39 -3.82
N SER A 414 0.33 5.34 -3.00
CA SER A 414 -0.44 4.13 -3.31
C SER A 414 -1.94 4.36 -3.11
N PHE A 415 -2.72 4.35 -4.19
CA PHE A 415 -4.19 4.50 -4.12
C PHE A 415 -4.93 3.33 -3.44
N ARG A 416 -4.27 2.19 -3.19
CA ARG A 416 -4.87 1.05 -2.50
C ARG A 416 -4.62 1.15 -0.99
N ASN A 417 -5.67 0.94 -0.20
CA ASN A 417 -5.54 0.69 1.24
C ASN A 417 -4.57 -0.48 1.44
N PRO A 418 -3.35 -0.25 1.98
CA PRO A 418 -2.48 -1.34 2.30
C PRO A 418 -3.21 -2.18 3.36
N ARG A 419 -3.41 -3.47 3.07
CA ARG A 419 -3.79 -4.40 4.13
C ARG A 419 -2.61 -4.43 5.07
N LEU A 420 -2.78 -3.87 6.28
CA LEU A 420 -1.83 -3.97 7.38
C LEU A 420 -1.78 -5.42 7.85
N ASP A 421 -1.16 -6.29 7.06
CA ASP A 421 -0.90 -7.67 7.44
C ASP A 421 0.55 -7.83 7.92
N GLY A 422 0.82 -8.90 8.65
CA GLY A 422 2.18 -9.19 9.13
C GLY A 422 3.19 -9.33 7.98
N LYS A 423 2.74 -9.70 6.77
CA LYS A 423 3.60 -9.78 5.59
C LYS A 423 3.99 -8.39 5.09
N PHE A 424 3.08 -7.42 5.13
CA PHE A 424 3.34 -6.02 4.84
C PHE A 424 4.33 -5.45 5.83
N LEU A 425 4.09 -5.59 7.14
CA LEU A 425 5.02 -5.11 8.16
C LEU A 425 6.39 -5.78 8.09
N LEU A 426 6.45 -7.09 7.83
CA LEU A 426 7.72 -7.81 7.66
C LEU A 426 8.43 -7.43 6.36
N SER A 427 7.69 -7.21 5.27
CA SER A 427 8.23 -6.70 4.02
C SER A 427 8.76 -5.29 4.20
N GLN A 428 8.08 -4.46 4.97
CA GLN A 428 8.54 -3.11 5.33
C GLN A 428 9.82 -3.18 6.14
N LEU A 429 9.82 -3.97 7.22
CA LEU A 429 10.99 -4.15 8.06
C LEU A 429 12.18 -4.66 7.23
N LYS A 430 11.95 -5.60 6.32
CA LYS A 430 12.97 -6.16 5.41
C LYS A 430 13.50 -5.13 4.41
N SER A 431 12.61 -4.35 3.78
CA SER A 431 13.00 -3.29 2.85
C SER A 431 13.75 -2.17 3.58
N HIS A 432 13.33 -1.79 4.78
CA HIS A 432 14.00 -0.80 5.62
C HIS A 432 15.35 -1.31 6.11
N SER A 433 15.44 -2.56 6.58
CA SER A 433 16.69 -3.15 7.04
C SER A 433 17.73 -3.26 5.93
N ILE A 434 17.32 -3.52 4.68
CA ILE A 434 18.25 -3.59 3.54
C ILE A 434 18.74 -2.19 3.13
N ALA A 435 17.84 -1.21 3.00
CA ALA A 435 18.20 0.16 2.67
C ALA A 435 19.11 0.78 3.75
N LEU A 436 18.80 0.48 5.02
CA LEU A 436 19.57 0.94 6.16
C LEU A 436 20.90 0.21 6.33
N ALA A 437 20.94 -1.11 6.09
CA ALA A 437 22.21 -1.85 6.09
C ALA A 437 23.17 -1.29 5.02
N GLY A 438 22.65 -0.88 3.85
CA GLY A 438 23.44 -0.17 2.84
C GLY A 438 23.99 1.17 3.35
N ALA A 439 23.13 2.02 3.94
CA ALA A 439 23.55 3.31 4.50
C ALA A 439 24.55 3.16 5.66
N CYS A 440 24.34 2.17 6.53
CA CYS A 440 25.17 1.87 7.68
C CYS A 440 26.44 1.08 7.34
N LEU A 441 26.59 0.53 6.13
CA LEU A 441 27.87 -0.02 5.66
C LEU A 441 28.75 1.07 5.03
N ILE A 442 28.14 2.09 4.42
CA ILE A 442 28.86 3.20 3.77
C ILE A 442 29.35 4.23 4.79
N CYS A 443 28.54 4.56 5.82
CA CYS A 443 28.93 5.54 6.84
C CYS A 443 30.21 5.15 7.62
N PRO A 444 30.41 3.91 8.09
CA PRO A 444 31.60 3.53 8.84
C PRO A 444 32.86 3.52 7.99
N MET A 445 32.80 3.05 6.72
CA MET A 445 33.97 3.07 5.83
C MET A 445 34.50 4.48 5.60
N ILE A 446 33.63 5.47 5.65
CA ILE A 446 33.99 6.88 5.48
C ILE A 446 34.48 7.49 6.80
N LEU A 447 33.93 7.07 7.93
CA LEU A 447 34.44 7.44 9.26
C LEU A 447 35.80 6.80 9.57
N THR A 448 36.09 5.60 9.04
CA THR A 448 37.36 4.90 9.24
C THR A 448 38.49 5.40 8.34
N ALA A 449 38.20 6.15 7.28
CA ALA A 449 39.22 6.65 6.35
C ALA A 449 40.16 7.71 6.98
N GLY A 450 39.90 8.16 8.22
CA GLY A 450 40.73 9.16 8.91
C GLY A 450 41.05 8.87 10.39
N VAL A 451 40.68 7.72 10.95
CA VAL A 451 40.93 7.40 12.38
C VAL A 451 42.00 6.32 12.49
N SER A 452 43.22 6.73 12.83
CA SER A 452 44.32 5.81 13.12
C SER A 452 44.17 5.20 14.52
N ASP A 453 43.93 3.90 14.52
CA ASP A 453 44.17 2.88 15.56
C ASP A 453 43.43 2.86 16.91
N THR A 454 42.83 3.94 17.42
CA THR A 454 42.21 3.83 18.77
C THR A 454 40.68 3.76 18.74
N ASN A 455 40.20 2.53 18.96
CA ASN A 455 38.84 2.09 19.27
C ASN A 455 37.87 1.82 18.12
N VAL A 456 38.28 0.98 17.18
CA VAL A 456 37.38 0.26 16.25
C VAL A 456 36.20 -0.38 16.99
N HIS A 457 36.37 -0.88 18.22
CA HIS A 457 35.29 -1.44 19.03
C HIS A 457 34.24 -0.41 19.49
N VAL A 458 34.66 0.79 19.90
CA VAL A 458 33.72 1.86 20.31
C VAL A 458 33.00 2.38 19.07
N LEU A 459 33.70 2.54 17.95
CA LEU A 459 33.10 2.93 16.68
C LEU A 459 32.09 1.90 16.20
N THR A 460 32.41 0.60 16.28
CA THR A 460 31.50 -0.50 15.93
C THR A 460 30.27 -0.51 16.83
N ALA A 461 30.45 -0.35 18.14
CA ALA A 461 29.34 -0.29 19.09
C ALA A 461 28.44 0.94 18.85
N MET A 462 29.02 2.09 18.54
CA MET A 462 28.28 3.29 18.15
C MET A 462 27.53 3.09 16.83
N CYS A 463 28.14 2.46 15.83
CA CYS A 463 27.49 2.15 14.55
C CYS A 463 26.31 1.19 14.73
N VAL A 464 26.45 0.16 15.57
CA VAL A 464 25.36 -0.78 15.89
C VAL A 464 24.24 -0.06 16.65
N MET A 465 24.57 0.78 17.64
CA MET A 465 23.59 1.56 18.38
C MET A 465 22.85 2.58 17.49
N TRP A 466 23.56 3.25 16.58
CA TRP A 466 22.97 4.20 15.63
C TRP A 466 22.08 3.46 14.62
N TYR A 467 22.52 2.31 14.09
CA TYR A 467 21.71 1.45 13.24
C TYR A 467 20.39 1.07 13.93
N ILE A 468 20.46 0.57 15.17
CA ILE A 468 19.28 0.21 15.96
C ILE A 468 18.36 1.43 16.14
N PHE A 469 18.91 2.58 16.53
CA PHE A 469 18.13 3.81 16.72
C PHE A 469 17.40 4.24 15.43
N ILE A 470 18.07 4.24 14.27
CA ILE A 470 17.40 4.59 13.00
C ILE A 470 16.31 3.58 12.67
N VAL A 471 16.58 2.26 12.78
CA VAL A 471 15.57 1.23 12.45
C VAL A 471 14.31 1.50 13.27
N PHE A 472 14.44 1.68 14.58
CA PHE A 472 13.29 1.87 15.46
C PHE A 472 12.58 3.21 15.24
N PHE A 473 13.33 4.32 15.10
CA PHE A 473 12.76 5.64 14.88
C PHE A 473 12.08 5.76 13.52
N GLY A 474 12.73 5.27 12.46
CA GLY A 474 12.17 5.23 11.10
C GLY A 474 10.93 4.34 11.01
N PHE A 475 10.95 3.18 11.65
CA PHE A 475 9.78 2.29 11.74
C PHE A 475 8.61 2.94 12.50
N PHE A 476 8.87 3.60 13.63
CA PHE A 476 7.85 4.29 14.42
C PHE A 476 7.17 5.40 13.63
N ILE A 477 7.94 6.29 13.00
CA ILE A 477 7.30 7.38 12.24
C ILE A 477 6.62 6.84 10.98
N SER A 478 7.08 5.73 10.41
CA SER A 478 6.36 5.04 9.34
C SER A 478 4.99 4.54 9.82
N ILE A 479 4.89 3.97 11.03
CA ILE A 479 3.60 3.60 11.64
C ILE A 479 2.72 4.84 11.83
N VAL A 480 3.25 5.91 12.41
CA VAL A 480 2.50 7.17 12.63
C VAL A 480 2.02 7.75 11.30
N SER A 481 2.86 7.75 10.26
CA SER A 481 2.55 8.30 8.95
C SER A 481 1.57 7.44 8.16
N VAL A 482 1.65 6.10 8.27
CA VAL A 482 0.66 5.18 7.71
C VAL A 482 -0.68 5.34 8.44
N PHE A 483 -0.67 5.52 9.76
CA PHE A 483 -1.87 5.78 10.55
C PHE A 483 -2.50 7.13 10.18
N LEU A 484 -1.69 8.19 10.07
CA LEU A 484 -2.12 9.51 9.62
C LEU A 484 -2.68 9.44 8.19
N TRP A 485 -2.02 8.71 7.29
CA TRP A 485 -2.48 8.52 5.92
C TRP A 485 -3.79 7.74 5.85
N ILE A 486 -3.93 6.61 6.58
CA ILE A 486 -5.18 5.86 6.69
C ILE A 486 -6.28 6.79 7.22
N THR A 487 -5.96 7.64 8.19
CA THR A 487 -6.90 8.63 8.75
C THR A 487 -7.32 9.66 7.70
N ILE A 488 -6.38 10.24 6.94
CA ILE A 488 -6.63 11.22 5.85
C ILE A 488 -7.41 10.58 4.69
N ARG A 489 -7.10 9.34 4.32
CA ARG A 489 -7.79 8.63 3.23
C ARG A 489 -9.19 8.20 3.63
N TYR A 490 -9.36 7.78 4.88
CA TYR A 490 -10.68 7.46 5.42
C TYR A 490 -11.53 8.73 5.62
N LEU A 491 -10.90 9.88 5.90
CA LEU A 491 -11.50 11.23 5.81
C LEU A 491 -11.97 11.55 4.38
N GLN A 492 -11.21 11.18 3.34
CA GLN A 492 -11.57 11.46 1.94
C GLN A 492 -12.59 10.48 1.34
N SER A 493 -12.57 9.20 1.76
CA SER A 493 -13.39 8.12 1.18
C SER A 493 -14.78 7.99 1.81
N SER A 494 -14.99 8.49 3.03
CA SER A 494 -16.29 8.40 3.70
C SER A 494 -16.97 9.77 3.66
N GLN A 495 -18.13 9.87 3.00
CA GLN A 495 -19.04 11.03 3.13
C GLN A 495 -19.65 11.17 4.55
N SER A 496 -19.13 10.50 5.59
CA SER A 496 -19.87 10.31 6.83
C SER A 496 -19.38 11.17 7.99
N ALA A 497 -20.33 11.86 8.63
CA ALA A 497 -20.20 12.60 9.89
C ALA A 497 -19.70 11.76 11.09
N ASN A 498 -19.45 10.46 10.91
CA ASN A 498 -18.97 9.57 11.96
C ASN A 498 -17.45 9.64 12.16
N LEU A 499 -16.67 10.09 11.15
CA LEU A 499 -15.22 10.24 11.36
C LEU A 499 -14.80 11.53 12.04
N LYS A 500 -15.52 12.63 11.79
CA LYS A 500 -15.34 13.84 12.62
C LYS A 500 -15.45 13.47 14.10
N LYS A 501 -16.41 12.61 14.46
CA LYS A 501 -16.57 12.13 15.84
C LYS A 501 -15.39 11.26 16.31
N GLY A 502 -14.88 10.36 15.47
CA GLY A 502 -13.69 9.56 15.79
C GLY A 502 -12.41 10.40 15.96
N PHE A 503 -12.23 11.45 15.14
CA PHE A 503 -11.11 12.37 15.28
C PHE A 503 -11.23 13.21 16.56
N TRP A 504 -12.41 13.76 16.85
CA TRP A 504 -12.66 14.47 18.11
C TRP A 504 -12.55 13.57 19.35
N ALA A 505 -12.80 12.27 19.21
CA ALA A 505 -12.60 11.26 20.26
C ALA A 505 -11.11 10.92 20.47
N LEU A 506 -10.31 10.84 19.40
CA LEU A 506 -8.88 10.47 19.48
C LEU A 506 -7.93 11.66 19.64
N ALA A 507 -8.36 12.88 19.33
CA ALA A 507 -7.55 14.10 19.49
C ALA A 507 -7.12 14.33 20.95
N PRO A 508 -7.98 14.22 21.97
CA PRO A 508 -7.57 14.37 23.37
C PRO A 508 -6.54 13.32 23.77
N PHE A 509 -6.75 12.06 23.33
CA PHE A 509 -5.84 10.96 23.59
C PHE A 509 -4.45 11.19 22.98
N THR A 510 -4.40 11.62 21.72
CA THR A 510 -3.13 11.92 21.05
C THR A 510 -2.41 13.10 21.66
N ILE A 511 -3.13 14.16 22.06
CA ILE A 511 -2.56 15.30 22.78
C ILE A 511 -1.94 14.87 24.12
N ILE A 512 -2.62 14.01 24.88
CA ILE A 512 -2.12 13.52 26.18
C ILE A 512 -0.87 12.65 26.00
N VAL A 513 -0.89 11.70 25.06
CA VAL A 513 0.29 10.87 24.76
C VAL A 513 1.46 11.74 24.31
N PHE A 514 1.23 12.71 23.43
CA PHE A 514 2.28 13.62 22.96
C PHE A 514 2.80 14.51 24.11
N GLY A 515 1.92 14.97 24.99
CA GLY A 515 2.27 15.71 26.20
C GLY A 515 3.19 14.92 27.12
N PHE A 516 2.87 13.65 27.39
CA PHE A 516 3.74 12.77 28.19
C PHE A 516 5.08 12.48 27.51
N VAL A 517 5.11 12.34 26.18
CA VAL A 517 6.36 12.17 25.43
C VAL A 517 7.22 13.43 25.48
N ILE A 518 6.64 14.62 25.27
CA ILE A 518 7.35 15.90 25.39
C ILE A 518 7.88 16.08 26.81
N MET A 519 7.07 15.79 27.83
CA MET A 519 7.48 15.88 29.23
C MET A 519 8.65 14.92 29.50
N GLY A 520 8.62 13.71 28.95
CA GLY A 520 9.73 12.77 29.04
C GLY A 520 11.00 13.27 28.38
N ILE A 521 10.90 13.85 27.19
CA ILE A 521 12.05 14.46 26.49
C ILE A 521 12.59 15.66 27.29
N GLY A 522 11.73 16.50 27.85
CA GLY A 522 12.10 17.62 28.71
C GLY A 522 12.86 17.16 29.96
N LEU A 523 12.40 16.09 30.61
CA LEU A 523 13.12 15.46 31.73
C LEU A 523 14.49 14.92 31.30
N MET A 524 14.60 14.32 30.11
CA MET A 524 15.89 13.87 29.58
C MET A 524 16.85 15.04 29.32
N ASN A 525 16.36 16.16 28.81
CA ASN A 525 17.16 17.35 28.54
C ASN A 525 17.69 18.00 29.84
N ASN A 526 16.90 17.93 30.92
CA ASN A 526 17.28 18.41 32.25
C ASN A 526 18.13 17.40 33.05
N SER A 527 18.89 16.55 32.34
CA SER A 527 19.75 15.50 32.92
C SER A 527 19.04 14.41 33.73
N ARG A 528 17.69 14.38 33.77
CA ARG A 528 16.89 13.31 34.42
C ARG A 528 16.52 12.22 33.43
N VAL A 529 17.53 11.68 32.77
CA VAL A 529 17.37 10.74 31.63
C VAL A 529 16.53 9.52 31.99
N PHE A 530 16.70 8.98 33.19
CA PHE A 530 15.99 7.78 33.64
C PHE A 530 14.48 8.04 33.81
N GLN A 531 14.10 9.09 34.54
CA GLN A 531 12.70 9.47 34.75
C GLN A 531 12.00 9.79 33.42
N GLY A 532 12.70 10.52 32.53
CA GLY A 532 12.18 10.80 31.20
C GLY A 532 11.95 9.55 30.35
N THR A 533 12.88 8.58 30.42
CA THR A 533 12.75 7.28 29.73
C THR A 533 11.60 6.45 30.30
N ASN A 534 11.48 6.38 31.63
CA ASN A 534 10.42 5.64 32.32
C ASN A 534 9.03 6.20 32.01
N LEU A 535 8.89 7.53 32.00
CA LEU A 535 7.63 8.20 31.67
C LEU A 535 7.17 7.89 30.23
N ILE A 536 8.10 7.99 29.27
CA ILE A 536 7.81 7.66 27.86
C ILE A 536 7.38 6.20 27.75
N PHE A 537 8.10 5.31 28.41
CA PHE A 537 7.84 3.88 28.38
C PHE A 537 6.51 3.48 29.03
N SER A 538 6.20 3.98 30.22
CA SER A 538 4.92 3.72 30.89
C SER A 538 3.74 4.31 30.13
N THR A 539 3.92 5.44 29.46
CA THR A 539 2.92 5.98 28.52
C THR A 539 2.65 4.99 27.40
N PHE A 540 3.70 4.41 26.78
CA PHE A 540 3.54 3.39 25.74
C PHE A 540 2.87 2.11 26.25
N ILE A 541 3.23 1.62 27.45
CA ILE A 541 2.56 0.47 28.06
C ILE A 541 1.07 0.78 28.30
N GLY A 542 0.75 1.96 28.82
CA GLY A 542 -0.63 2.42 29.01
C GLY A 542 -1.42 2.45 27.71
N VAL A 543 -0.83 2.95 26.62
CA VAL A 543 -1.44 2.91 25.27
C VAL A 543 -1.71 1.47 24.85
N VAL A 544 -0.78 0.55 25.06
CA VAL A 544 -0.93 -0.86 24.64
C VAL A 544 -2.02 -1.57 25.44
N ILE A 545 -2.07 -1.39 26.77
CA ILE A 545 -3.11 -1.95 27.63
C ILE A 545 -4.49 -1.42 27.20
N LEU A 546 -4.59 -0.11 26.93
CA LEU A 546 -5.83 0.49 26.43
C LEU A 546 -6.24 -0.10 25.07
N LEU A 547 -5.29 -0.27 24.14
CA LEU A 547 -5.57 -0.87 22.84
C LEU A 547 -5.97 -2.34 22.95
N LEU A 548 -5.47 -3.07 23.95
CA LEU A 548 -5.89 -4.45 24.24
C LEU A 548 -7.30 -4.52 24.79
N ALA A 549 -7.61 -3.65 25.75
CA ALA A 549 -8.95 -3.48 26.29
C ALA A 549 -9.98 -3.15 25.20
N ILE A 550 -9.66 -2.22 24.30
CA ILE A 550 -10.53 -1.89 23.17
C ILE A 550 -10.62 -3.07 22.18
N GLY A 551 -9.54 -3.84 22.00
CA GLY A 551 -9.46 -4.93 21.02
C GLY A 551 -10.42 -6.11 21.27
N TYR A 552 -10.80 -6.38 22.52
CA TYR A 552 -11.80 -7.42 22.80
C TYR A 552 -13.25 -6.93 22.65
N SER A 553 -13.43 -5.63 22.45
CA SER A 553 -14.73 -5.00 22.45
C SER A 553 -15.42 -5.12 21.09
N ARG A 554 -16.72 -5.40 21.07
CA ARG A 554 -17.55 -5.43 19.85
C ARG A 554 -18.43 -4.19 19.80
N PHE A 555 -18.45 -3.53 18.65
CA PHE A 555 -19.32 -2.37 18.39
C PHE A 555 -20.14 -2.63 17.14
N SER A 556 -21.46 -2.56 17.25
CA SER A 556 -22.36 -2.49 16.08
C SER A 556 -23.09 -1.17 16.09
N GLU A 557 -22.80 -0.34 15.10
CA GLU A 557 -23.49 0.94 14.93
C GLU A 557 -24.92 0.74 14.42
N LYS A 558 -25.13 -0.19 13.47
CA LYS A 558 -26.45 -0.54 12.93
C LYS A 558 -27.39 -0.96 14.05
N ASP A 559 -26.86 -1.71 14.99
CA ASP A 559 -27.60 -2.26 16.10
C ASP A 559 -27.44 -1.43 17.39
N LYS A 560 -26.77 -0.28 17.42
CA LYS A 560 -26.63 0.55 18.63
C LYS A 560 -26.29 -0.24 19.91
N TYR A 561 -25.29 -1.10 19.85
CA TYR A 561 -24.77 -1.76 21.04
C TYR A 561 -23.27 -1.73 21.10
N PHE A 562 -22.77 -1.80 22.33
CA PHE A 562 -21.34 -1.87 22.62
C PHE A 562 -21.10 -2.93 23.68
N ILE A 563 -20.31 -3.93 23.33
CA ILE A 563 -19.83 -4.97 24.25
C ILE A 563 -18.39 -4.59 24.56
N LEU A 564 -18.15 -3.91 25.67
CA LEU A 564 -16.78 -3.60 26.11
C LEU A 564 -16.25 -4.80 26.90
N CYS A 565 -15.19 -5.42 26.42
CA CYS A 565 -14.52 -6.50 27.13
C CYS A 565 -13.24 -5.97 27.75
N PHE A 566 -13.21 -5.88 29.07
CA PHE A 566 -12.07 -5.42 29.82
C PHE A 566 -11.62 -6.53 30.78
N PHE A 567 -10.52 -7.22 30.45
CA PHE A 567 -10.02 -8.39 31.21
C PHE A 567 -11.12 -9.44 31.47
N HIS A 568 -11.59 -9.57 32.71
CA HIS A 568 -12.65 -10.50 33.15
C HIS A 568 -14.05 -9.86 33.21
N PHE A 569 -14.15 -8.56 32.93
CA PHE A 569 -15.40 -7.82 32.95
C PHE A 569 -15.91 -7.60 31.53
N THR A 570 -17.14 -8.01 31.26
CA THR A 570 -17.86 -7.68 30.04
C THR A 570 -18.95 -6.69 30.39
N PHE A 571 -18.82 -5.45 29.90
CA PHE A 571 -19.84 -4.44 30.03
C PHE A 571 -20.69 -4.44 28.76
N LEU A 572 -21.97 -4.80 28.90
CA LEU A 572 -22.95 -4.84 27.83
C LEU A 572 -23.76 -3.56 27.93
N ILE A 573 -23.60 -2.65 26.96
CA ILE A 573 -24.28 -1.37 26.96
C ILE A 573 -25.17 -1.27 25.72
N GLU A 574 -26.44 -0.96 25.96
CA GLU A 574 -27.47 -0.78 24.95
C GLU A 574 -28.25 0.52 25.21
N GLY A 575 -28.79 1.14 24.15
CA GLY A 575 -29.82 2.18 24.28
C GLY A 575 -29.37 3.63 24.04
N LYS A 576 -30.20 4.61 24.46
CA LYS A 576 -29.94 6.05 24.27
C LYS A 576 -28.76 6.55 25.11
N SER A 577 -28.57 5.97 26.30
CA SER A 577 -27.41 6.23 27.17
C SER A 577 -26.10 5.90 26.47
N LEU A 578 -26.08 4.95 25.53
CA LEU A 578 -24.90 4.60 24.73
C LEU A 578 -24.30 5.80 23.99
N LYS A 579 -25.10 6.71 23.45
CA LYS A 579 -24.56 7.90 22.74
C LYS A 579 -23.81 8.83 23.69
N TRP A 580 -24.30 8.97 24.91
CA TRP A 580 -23.70 9.83 25.92
C TRP A 580 -22.50 9.12 26.57
N LEU A 581 -22.66 7.84 26.92
CA LEU A 581 -21.61 7.02 27.53
C LEU A 581 -20.45 6.73 26.55
N SER A 582 -20.71 6.48 25.26
CA SER A 582 -19.66 6.41 24.23
C SER A 582 -18.92 7.72 24.15
N ARG A 583 -19.62 8.87 24.10
CA ARG A 583 -18.95 10.18 24.10
C ARG A 583 -18.10 10.39 25.34
N ILE A 584 -18.55 9.96 26.52
CA ILE A 584 -17.78 10.07 27.76
C ILE A 584 -16.61 9.10 27.80
N ILE A 585 -16.79 7.85 27.37
CA ILE A 585 -15.71 6.87 27.28
C ILE A 585 -14.66 7.34 26.27
N ASP A 586 -15.09 7.93 25.17
CA ASP A 586 -14.22 8.45 24.12
C ASP A 586 -13.45 9.71 24.59
N ILE A 587 -14.13 10.66 25.25
CA ILE A 587 -13.54 11.95 25.66
C ILE A 587 -12.79 11.86 26.99
N ALA A 588 -13.35 11.16 27.98
CA ALA A 588 -12.83 11.08 29.34
C ALA A 588 -12.29 9.69 29.69
N GLY A 589 -12.93 8.62 29.20
CA GLY A 589 -12.57 7.24 29.53
C GLY A 589 -11.20 6.83 28.97
N CYS A 590 -10.90 7.11 27.70
CA CYS A 590 -9.60 6.78 27.11
C CYS A 590 -8.44 7.51 27.82
N PRO A 591 -8.53 8.83 28.08
CA PRO A 591 -7.57 9.54 28.94
C PRO A 591 -7.49 9.00 30.37
N ALA A 592 -8.63 8.78 31.03
CA ALA A 592 -8.66 8.31 32.42
C ALA A 592 -8.12 6.89 32.56
N LEU A 593 -8.33 6.02 31.57
CA LEU A 593 -7.71 4.70 31.51
C LEU A 593 -6.21 4.80 31.21
N LEU A 594 -5.77 5.68 30.31
CA LEU A 594 -4.34 5.88 30.05
C LEU A 594 -3.62 6.42 31.29
N ILE A 595 -4.21 7.37 32.01
CA ILE A 595 -3.69 7.91 33.27
C ILE A 595 -3.78 6.84 34.36
N GLY A 596 -4.91 6.17 34.49
CA GLY A 596 -5.17 5.14 35.51
C GLY A 596 -4.34 3.87 35.35
N PHE A 597 -3.82 3.56 34.15
CA PHE A 597 -2.90 2.43 33.94
C PHE A 597 -1.44 2.89 33.78
N GLY A 598 -1.21 3.98 33.04
CA GLY A 598 0.12 4.51 32.80
C GLY A 598 0.78 5.08 34.06
N LEU A 599 0.02 5.79 34.91
CA LEU A 599 0.56 6.41 36.12
C LEU A 599 0.89 5.38 37.21
N PRO A 600 0.04 4.38 37.52
CA PRO A 600 0.41 3.35 38.49
C PRO A 600 1.54 2.45 38.00
N VAL A 601 1.62 2.15 36.69
CA VAL A 601 2.77 1.43 36.12
C VAL A 601 4.04 2.27 36.21
N TYR A 602 3.97 3.57 35.91
CA TYR A 602 5.08 4.50 36.12
C TYR A 602 5.51 4.52 37.59
N LEU A 603 4.58 4.72 38.53
CA LEU A 603 4.86 4.81 39.96
C LEU A 603 5.36 3.49 40.55
N THR A 604 4.82 2.34 40.14
CA THR A 604 5.32 1.02 40.61
C THR A 604 6.70 0.72 40.06
N ILE A 605 6.98 1.05 38.80
CA ILE A 605 8.33 0.93 38.24
C ILE A 605 9.29 1.88 38.97
N ASP A 606 8.90 3.14 39.22
CA ASP A 606 9.74 4.13 39.90
C ASP A 606 9.99 3.76 41.37
N LEU A 607 8.97 3.29 42.11
CA LEU A 607 9.09 2.81 43.50
C LEU A 607 9.94 1.55 43.60
N ILE A 608 9.63 0.52 42.80
CA ILE A 608 10.36 -0.76 42.82
C ILE A 608 11.83 -0.52 42.40
N LEU A 609 12.10 0.28 41.37
CA LEU A 609 13.48 0.57 40.95
C LEU A 609 14.22 1.53 41.89
N ALA A 610 13.57 2.53 42.47
CA ALA A 610 14.21 3.41 43.45
C ALA A 610 14.66 2.64 44.70
N GLU A 611 13.91 1.62 45.09
CA GLU A 611 14.16 0.81 46.28
C GLU A 611 15.14 -0.35 46.01
N THR A 612 15.10 -0.96 44.83
CA THR A 612 15.99 -2.09 44.49
C THR A 612 17.32 -1.70 43.81
N LEU A 613 17.43 -0.51 43.20
CA LEU A 613 18.50 -0.23 42.23
C LEU A 613 19.24 1.09 42.47
N LYS A 614 19.65 1.36 43.71
CA LYS A 614 20.60 2.44 44.05
C LYS A 614 21.96 2.35 43.33
N ASN A 615 22.27 1.27 42.59
CA ASN A 615 23.63 1.02 42.08
C ASN A 615 23.77 0.35 40.69
N ILE A 616 22.75 0.30 39.82
CA ILE A 616 22.91 -0.35 38.50
C ILE A 616 22.97 0.64 37.34
N SER A 617 23.98 0.44 36.49
CA SER A 617 24.27 1.20 35.28
C SER A 617 23.15 1.16 34.21
N VAL A 618 23.09 2.22 33.42
CA VAL A 618 22.20 2.51 32.27
C VAL A 618 21.97 1.33 31.28
N ARG A 619 22.81 0.29 31.33
CA ARG A 619 22.74 -0.91 30.46
C ARG A 619 21.53 -1.81 30.74
N SER A 620 21.12 -1.97 32.00
CA SER A 620 20.00 -2.85 32.39
C SER A 620 18.64 -2.26 32.03
N GLY A 621 18.47 -0.93 32.17
CA GLY A 621 17.26 -0.23 31.74
C GLY A 621 16.98 -0.36 30.23
N ARG A 622 18.03 -0.43 29.40
CA ARG A 622 17.89 -0.64 27.95
C ARG A 622 17.43 -2.06 27.59
N LEU A 623 17.88 -3.07 28.35
CA LEU A 623 17.49 -4.46 28.14
C LEU A 623 15.99 -4.65 28.45
N PHE A 624 15.51 -4.03 29.52
CA PHE A 624 14.10 -4.06 29.91
C PHE A 624 13.18 -3.40 28.88
N LEU A 625 13.63 -2.26 28.31
CA LEU A 625 12.94 -1.56 27.23
C LEU A 625 12.86 -2.42 25.96
N MET A 626 13.91 -3.19 25.66
CA MET A 626 13.94 -4.12 24.52
C MET A 626 12.99 -5.31 24.71
N ILE A 627 12.98 -5.94 25.90
CA ILE A 627 12.12 -7.09 26.21
C ILE A 627 10.63 -6.69 26.21
N SER A 628 10.29 -5.55 26.82
CA SER A 628 8.91 -5.05 26.85
C SER A 628 8.40 -4.59 25.48
N SER A 629 9.26 -3.95 24.66
CA SER A 629 8.91 -3.60 23.29
C SER A 629 8.63 -4.85 22.42
N CYS A 630 9.40 -5.93 22.62
CA CYS A 630 9.15 -7.22 21.98
C CYS A 630 7.84 -7.87 22.44
N ALA A 631 7.50 -7.77 23.74
CA ALA A 631 6.22 -8.26 24.27
C ALA A 631 5.02 -7.50 23.67
N ILE A 632 5.12 -6.17 23.57
CA ILE A 632 4.11 -5.30 22.93
C ILE A 632 3.89 -5.71 21.46
N LEU A 633 4.95 -6.04 20.72
CA LEU A 633 4.87 -6.48 19.32
C LEU A 633 4.19 -7.86 19.16
N ILE A 634 4.45 -8.80 20.07
CA ILE A 634 3.79 -10.11 20.10
C ILE A 634 2.29 -9.94 20.39
N ILE A 635 1.92 -8.96 21.22
CA ILE A 635 0.54 -8.72 21.62
C ILE A 635 -0.25 -7.92 20.55
N ILE A 636 0.35 -6.94 19.86
CA ILE A 636 -0.28 -6.29 18.70
C ILE A 636 -0.52 -7.31 17.57
N ARG A 637 0.37 -8.29 17.42
CA ARG A 637 0.22 -9.40 16.46
C ARG A 637 -1.02 -10.25 16.72
N THR A 638 -1.51 -10.41 17.95
CA THR A 638 -2.72 -11.22 18.22
C THR A 638 -4.03 -10.46 17.96
N ARG A 639 -4.00 -9.12 17.94
CA ARG A 639 -5.15 -8.22 17.79
C ARG A 639 -5.85 -8.29 16.42
N ASP A 640 -5.10 -8.21 15.33
CA ASP A 640 -5.70 -8.12 13.98
C ASP A 640 -6.35 -9.43 13.54
N PHE A 641 -5.98 -10.56 14.15
CA PHE A 641 -6.56 -11.85 13.78
C PHE A 641 -8.05 -11.97 14.12
N LYS A 642 -8.57 -11.31 15.18
CA LYS A 642 -9.96 -11.54 15.61
C LYS A 642 -10.99 -10.87 14.68
N LYS A 643 -10.81 -9.59 14.35
CA LYS A 643 -11.71 -8.87 13.43
C LYS A 643 -11.61 -9.41 12.00
N ILE A 644 -10.40 -9.78 11.57
CA ILE A 644 -10.18 -10.48 10.30
C ILE A 644 -10.86 -11.85 10.33
N ARG A 645 -10.80 -12.57 11.46
CA ARG A 645 -11.47 -13.87 11.62
C ARG A 645 -13.00 -13.73 11.58
N GLU A 646 -13.60 -12.72 12.20
CA GLU A 646 -15.05 -12.46 12.12
C GLU A 646 -15.50 -12.15 10.69
N SER A 647 -14.81 -11.24 9.99
CA SER A 647 -15.13 -10.93 8.59
C SER A 647 -14.93 -12.14 7.66
N LYS A 648 -13.84 -12.90 7.84
CA LYS A 648 -13.60 -14.14 7.10
C LYS A 648 -14.65 -15.21 7.41
N ARG A 649 -15.12 -15.29 8.66
CA ARG A 649 -16.13 -16.25 9.10
C ARG A 649 -17.50 -15.95 8.48
N THR A 650 -17.96 -14.70 8.52
CA THR A 650 -19.21 -14.30 7.84
C THR A 650 -19.11 -14.50 6.33
N LYS A 651 -17.93 -14.26 5.75
CA LYS A 651 -17.67 -14.55 4.34
C LYS A 651 -17.75 -16.04 4.01
N VAL A 652 -17.09 -16.88 4.80
CA VAL A 652 -17.15 -18.35 4.69
C VAL A 652 -18.58 -18.84 4.86
N TYR A 653 -19.32 -18.28 5.83
CA TYR A 653 -20.74 -18.57 6.05
C TYR A 653 -21.55 -18.29 4.80
N ARG A 654 -21.50 -17.06 4.26
CA ARG A 654 -22.30 -16.68 3.09
C ARG A 654 -21.96 -17.48 1.84
N LEU A 655 -20.69 -17.76 1.60
CA LEU A 655 -20.28 -18.60 0.47
C LEU A 655 -20.74 -20.06 0.64
N SER A 656 -20.58 -20.62 1.86
CA SER A 656 -21.05 -21.97 2.18
C SER A 656 -22.57 -22.08 2.05
N ASN A 657 -23.31 -21.10 2.58
CA ASN A 657 -24.77 -21.05 2.50
C ASN A 657 -25.25 -20.90 1.06
N SER A 658 -24.54 -20.14 0.23
CA SER A 658 -24.85 -20.02 -1.20
C SER A 658 -24.69 -21.36 -1.93
N LEU A 659 -23.69 -22.17 -1.59
CA LEU A 659 -23.51 -23.49 -2.19
C LEU A 659 -24.56 -24.50 -1.74
N GLN A 660 -24.96 -24.46 -0.46
CA GLN A 660 -26.05 -25.27 0.07
C GLN A 660 -27.35 -24.98 -0.68
N LEU A 661 -27.68 -23.70 -0.83
CA LEU A 661 -28.87 -23.27 -1.55
C LEU A 661 -28.86 -23.72 -3.01
N LEU A 662 -27.69 -23.75 -3.65
CA LEU A 662 -27.52 -24.26 -5.00
C LEU A 662 -27.39 -25.80 -5.07
N SER A 663 -27.68 -26.51 -3.96
CA SER A 663 -27.64 -27.97 -3.84
C SER A 663 -26.30 -28.60 -4.24
N LYS A 664 -25.18 -27.87 -4.11
CA LYS A 664 -23.85 -28.41 -4.40
C LYS A 664 -23.28 -29.07 -3.14
N PRO A 665 -23.04 -30.40 -3.13
CA PRO A 665 -22.48 -31.06 -1.97
C PRO A 665 -21.05 -30.58 -1.71
N LEU A 666 -20.76 -30.26 -0.45
CA LEU A 666 -19.42 -29.91 0.00
C LEU A 666 -18.58 -31.17 0.18
N SER A 667 -17.32 -31.14 -0.26
CA SER A 667 -16.41 -32.25 0.00
C SER A 667 -16.17 -32.43 1.50
N THR A 668 -15.97 -33.68 1.94
CA THR A 668 -15.72 -34.04 3.35
C THR A 668 -14.56 -33.24 3.97
N GLN A 669 -13.53 -32.91 3.18
CA GLN A 669 -12.41 -32.07 3.61
C GLN A 669 -12.83 -30.61 3.89
N LEU A 670 -13.68 -30.01 3.03
CA LEU A 670 -14.23 -28.68 3.25
C LEU A 670 -15.14 -28.67 4.47
N CYS A 671 -16.04 -29.65 4.61
CA CYS A 671 -16.91 -29.78 5.78
C CYS A 671 -16.10 -29.85 7.08
N ARG A 672 -15.02 -30.66 7.14
CA ARG A 672 -14.13 -30.71 8.31
C ARG A 672 -13.51 -29.35 8.63
N LYS A 673 -13.10 -28.57 7.62
CA LYS A 673 -12.55 -27.21 7.83
C LYS A 673 -13.62 -26.22 8.31
N ILE A 674 -14.81 -26.28 7.74
CA ILE A 674 -15.96 -25.46 8.15
C ILE A 674 -16.34 -25.81 9.59
N ASN A 675 -16.42 -27.08 9.96
CA ASN A 675 -16.70 -27.53 11.33
C ASN A 675 -15.62 -27.06 12.32
N ARG A 676 -14.35 -26.99 11.92
CA ARG A 676 -13.29 -26.38 12.75
C ARG A 676 -13.51 -24.87 12.96
N ILE A 677 -13.99 -24.16 11.94
CA ILE A 677 -14.36 -22.74 12.07
C ILE A 677 -15.60 -22.60 12.95
N ALA A 678 -16.60 -23.46 12.78
CA ALA A 678 -17.79 -23.51 13.63
C ALA A 678 -17.43 -23.77 15.10
N ALA A 679 -16.46 -24.66 15.37
CA ALA A 679 -15.96 -24.91 16.72
C ALA A 679 -15.36 -23.65 17.40
N THR A 680 -14.94 -22.64 16.64
CA THR A 680 -14.45 -21.37 17.20
C THR A 680 -15.54 -20.49 17.82
N TYR A 681 -16.82 -20.78 17.57
CA TYR A 681 -17.92 -20.13 18.29
C TYR A 681 -17.99 -20.57 19.76
N GLU A 682 -17.23 -21.59 20.18
CA GLU A 682 -17.06 -22.06 21.57
C GLU A 682 -18.37 -22.38 22.33
N PHE A 683 -19.49 -22.66 21.66
CA PHE A 683 -20.76 -23.04 22.32
C PHE A 683 -20.60 -24.27 23.25
N CYS A 684 -19.74 -25.23 22.88
CA CYS A 684 -19.59 -26.53 23.58
C CYS A 684 -18.61 -26.60 24.74
N LYS A 685 -17.69 -25.64 24.91
CA LYS A 685 -16.66 -25.67 25.97
C LYS A 685 -16.93 -24.72 27.14
N CYS A 686 -18.05 -24.00 27.12
CA CYS A 686 -18.32 -22.95 28.10
C CYS A 686 -19.19 -23.45 29.28
N SER A 687 -18.60 -24.23 30.19
CA SER A 687 -19.15 -24.40 31.54
C SER A 687 -18.95 -23.14 32.41
N HIS A 688 -17.95 -22.30 32.11
CA HIS A 688 -17.73 -21.03 32.81
C HIS A 688 -18.55 -19.85 32.23
N PHE A 689 -19.20 -19.12 33.13
CA PHE A 689 -20.16 -18.03 32.89
C PHE A 689 -19.59 -16.83 32.07
N GLN A 690 -18.28 -16.60 32.09
CA GLN A 690 -17.65 -15.40 31.52
C GLN A 690 -17.44 -15.42 29.99
N LYS A 691 -17.23 -16.58 29.36
CA LYS A 691 -17.06 -16.67 27.88
C LYS A 691 -18.36 -16.56 27.09
N LYS A 692 -19.52 -16.77 27.72
CA LYS A 692 -20.86 -16.71 27.08
C LYS A 692 -21.32 -15.31 26.68
N ARG A 693 -20.71 -14.24 27.22
CA ARG A 693 -21.21 -12.85 27.09
C ARG A 693 -20.86 -12.14 25.78
N ASN A 694 -20.06 -12.74 24.91
CA ASN A 694 -19.68 -12.14 23.62
C ASN A 694 -20.45 -12.68 22.42
N LEU A 695 -21.29 -13.69 22.61
CA LEU A 695 -22.08 -14.30 21.55
C LEU A 695 -23.32 -13.47 21.27
N THR A 696 -23.69 -13.36 19.99
CA THR A 696 -24.92 -12.73 19.54
C THR A 696 -25.85 -13.75 18.89
N ILE A 697 -27.14 -13.45 18.78
CA ILE A 697 -28.10 -14.29 18.02
C ILE A 697 -27.62 -14.52 16.58
N ASN A 698 -26.97 -13.53 15.96
CA ASN A 698 -26.39 -13.72 14.64
C ASN A 698 -25.26 -14.76 14.64
N ASP A 699 -24.43 -14.79 15.70
CA ASP A 699 -23.40 -15.83 15.86
C ASP A 699 -24.03 -17.22 16.00
N ALA A 700 -25.14 -17.34 16.76
CA ALA A 700 -25.87 -18.60 16.90
C ALA A 700 -26.54 -19.02 15.59
N TYR A 701 -27.11 -18.07 14.84
CA TYR A 701 -27.70 -18.27 13.51
C TYR A 701 -26.67 -18.79 12.51
N GLU A 702 -25.50 -18.12 12.40
CA GLU A 702 -24.41 -18.58 11.54
C GLU A 702 -23.90 -19.97 11.96
N TYR A 703 -23.78 -20.23 13.26
CA TYR A 703 -23.32 -21.53 13.79
C TYR A 703 -24.28 -22.68 13.45
N ILE A 704 -25.59 -22.50 13.67
CA ILE A 704 -26.58 -23.55 13.42
C ILE A 704 -26.64 -23.89 11.94
N HIS A 705 -26.58 -22.91 11.03
CA HIS A 705 -26.51 -23.17 9.59
C HIS A 705 -25.21 -23.84 9.13
N PHE A 706 -24.09 -23.64 9.86
CA PHE A 706 -22.86 -24.40 9.59
C PHE A 706 -23.01 -25.87 10.00
N VAL A 707 -23.58 -26.14 11.16
CA VAL A 707 -23.65 -27.49 11.76
C VAL A 707 -24.79 -28.33 11.19
N SER A 708 -25.90 -27.72 10.76
CA SER A 708 -27.08 -28.43 10.24
C SER A 708 -26.83 -29.22 8.93
N ASN A 709 -25.61 -29.19 8.39
CA ASN A 709 -25.18 -30.03 7.27
C ASN A 709 -24.84 -31.48 7.63
N ASP A 710 -24.59 -31.75 8.91
CA ASP A 710 -24.13 -33.05 9.37
C ASP A 710 -25.22 -33.70 10.22
N ASN A 711 -26.02 -34.58 9.61
CA ASN A 711 -27.11 -35.32 10.28
C ASN A 711 -26.62 -36.12 11.51
N SER A 712 -25.31 -36.28 11.69
CA SER A 712 -24.70 -36.97 12.84
C SER A 712 -24.55 -36.10 14.11
N GLN A 713 -24.97 -34.83 14.10
CA GLN A 713 -24.57 -33.83 15.11
C GLN A 713 -25.73 -33.09 15.82
N GLU A 714 -26.86 -33.74 16.04
CA GLU A 714 -28.02 -33.15 16.74
C GLU A 714 -27.65 -32.61 18.15
N ASN A 715 -26.75 -33.30 18.85
CA ASN A 715 -26.24 -32.88 20.16
C ASN A 715 -25.53 -31.51 20.14
N LEU A 716 -24.94 -31.10 19.01
CA LEU A 716 -24.22 -29.82 18.88
C LEU A 716 -25.16 -28.62 18.67
N ILE A 717 -26.42 -28.84 18.31
CA ILE A 717 -27.44 -27.80 18.08
C ILE A 717 -28.17 -27.46 19.39
N SER A 718 -28.32 -28.43 20.30
CA SER A 718 -29.05 -28.29 21.57
C SER A 718 -28.58 -27.10 22.41
N GLN A 719 -27.26 -26.89 22.50
CA GLN A 719 -26.66 -25.82 23.30
C GLN A 719 -26.92 -24.41 22.71
N PRO A 720 -26.61 -24.11 21.43
CA PRO A 720 -27.02 -22.87 20.79
C PRO A 720 -28.53 -22.60 20.89
N LEU A 721 -29.37 -23.63 20.70
CA LEU A 721 -30.82 -23.50 20.80
C LEU A 721 -31.25 -23.07 22.21
N SER A 722 -30.70 -23.73 23.24
CA SER A 722 -30.94 -23.33 24.64
C SER A 722 -30.46 -21.91 24.95
N TRP A 723 -29.40 -21.46 24.28
CA TRP A 723 -28.87 -20.09 24.43
C TRP A 723 -29.76 -19.06 23.75
N ILE A 724 -30.32 -19.37 22.57
CA ILE A 724 -31.29 -18.52 21.87
C ILE A 724 -32.55 -18.34 22.71
N LEU A 725 -33.08 -19.40 23.31
CA LEU A 725 -34.24 -19.31 24.21
C LEU A 725 -33.97 -18.40 25.42
N LYS A 726 -32.74 -18.37 25.94
CA LYS A 726 -32.35 -17.41 27.00
C LYS A 726 -32.30 -15.95 26.53
N CYS A 727 -32.25 -15.70 25.22
CA CYS A 727 -32.34 -14.36 24.65
C CYS A 727 -33.79 -13.87 24.52
N GLN A 728 -34.78 -14.73 24.75
CA GLN A 728 -36.19 -14.36 24.75
C GLN A 728 -36.49 -13.42 25.93
N GLN A 729 -37.23 -12.35 25.64
CA GLN A 729 -37.83 -11.45 26.60
C GLN A 729 -39.36 -11.51 26.46
N SER A 730 -40.10 -10.77 27.29
CA SER A 730 -41.56 -10.77 27.26
C SER A 730 -42.16 -10.44 25.89
N GLU A 731 -41.48 -9.60 25.11
CA GLU A 731 -41.98 -9.02 23.86
C GLU A 731 -41.32 -9.63 22.60
N GLY A 732 -40.08 -10.13 22.67
CA GLY A 732 -39.30 -10.57 21.52
C GLY A 732 -37.93 -11.13 21.92
N PHE A 733 -37.02 -11.32 20.96
CA PHE A 733 -35.66 -11.77 21.25
C PHE A 733 -34.65 -10.64 21.17
N GLY A 734 -33.76 -10.59 22.16
CA GLY A 734 -32.60 -9.72 22.19
C GLY A 734 -31.40 -10.30 21.44
N LEU A 735 -30.32 -9.53 21.36
CA LEU A 735 -29.02 -9.94 20.80
C LEU A 735 -28.34 -11.05 21.59
N TRP A 736 -28.47 -11.02 22.91
CA TRP A 736 -27.90 -11.92 23.90
C TRP A 736 -28.86 -11.99 25.10
N PRO A 737 -28.68 -12.90 26.07
CA PRO A 737 -29.56 -12.99 27.24
C PRO A 737 -29.66 -11.64 27.97
N GLU A 738 -30.87 -11.24 28.36
CA GLU A 738 -31.16 -9.94 29.03
C GLU A 738 -31.09 -8.68 28.15
N SER A 739 -30.69 -8.78 26.87
CA SER A 739 -30.73 -7.61 25.96
C SER A 739 -32.14 -7.29 25.46
N SER A 740 -32.34 -6.03 25.10
CA SER A 740 -33.64 -5.53 24.63
C SER A 740 -34.03 -6.21 23.31
N PRO A 741 -35.33 -6.55 23.12
CA PRO A 741 -35.82 -7.15 21.89
C PRO A 741 -35.58 -6.31 20.63
N ARG A 742 -35.24 -6.98 19.53
CA ARG A 742 -34.99 -6.37 18.22
C ARG A 742 -35.62 -7.19 17.10
N LEU A 743 -36.14 -6.53 16.06
CA LEU A 743 -36.82 -7.19 14.94
C LEU A 743 -35.92 -8.24 14.28
N TYR A 744 -34.65 -7.89 13.98
CA TYR A 744 -33.75 -8.83 13.32
C TYR A 744 -33.40 -10.05 14.19
N SER A 745 -33.17 -9.85 15.50
CA SER A 745 -32.82 -10.92 16.43
C SER A 745 -34.03 -11.83 16.68
N THR A 746 -35.22 -11.23 16.73
CA THR A 746 -36.51 -11.92 16.80
C THR A 746 -36.75 -12.77 15.55
N TYR A 747 -36.51 -12.21 14.37
CA TYR A 747 -36.56 -12.97 13.11
C TYR A 747 -35.58 -14.15 13.10
N GLN A 748 -34.30 -13.93 13.43
CA GLN A 748 -33.31 -14.99 13.43
C GLN A 748 -33.66 -16.09 14.44
N ALA A 749 -34.11 -15.73 15.65
CA ALA A 749 -34.55 -16.70 16.65
C ALA A 749 -35.77 -17.51 16.18
N ILE A 750 -36.82 -16.85 15.71
CA ILE A 750 -38.05 -17.49 15.21
C ILE A 750 -37.72 -18.39 14.01
N SER A 751 -36.87 -17.93 13.08
CA SER A 751 -36.45 -18.73 11.93
C SER A 751 -35.74 -20.02 12.36
N ILE A 752 -34.82 -19.94 13.33
CA ILE A 752 -34.13 -21.13 13.86
C ILE A 752 -35.10 -22.04 14.59
N LEU A 753 -35.97 -21.48 15.44
CA LEU A 753 -36.96 -22.26 16.19
C LEU A 753 -37.94 -22.97 15.25
N ASN A 754 -38.35 -22.33 14.16
CA ASN A 754 -39.18 -22.95 13.13
C ASN A 754 -38.44 -24.06 12.39
N GLU A 755 -37.19 -23.82 11.97
CA GLU A 755 -36.38 -24.84 11.28
C GLU A 755 -36.12 -26.08 12.14
N LYS A 756 -36.14 -25.92 13.48
CA LYS A 756 -35.88 -27.00 14.45
C LYS A 756 -37.14 -27.46 15.19
N ASP A 757 -38.32 -27.19 14.64
CA ASP A 757 -39.62 -27.60 15.20
C ASP A 757 -39.75 -27.30 16.71
N ALA A 758 -39.31 -26.10 17.11
CA ALA A 758 -39.20 -25.65 18.51
C ALA A 758 -39.92 -24.32 18.76
N LEU A 759 -40.84 -23.90 17.88
CA LEU A 759 -41.63 -22.67 18.05
C LEU A 759 -42.56 -22.71 19.26
N ASP A 760 -43.01 -23.90 19.66
CA ASP A 760 -43.80 -24.17 20.86
C ASP A 760 -43.13 -23.68 22.15
N LYS A 761 -41.80 -23.54 22.14
CA LYS A 761 -41.01 -23.08 23.29
C LYS A 761 -40.99 -21.57 23.46
N CYS A 762 -41.60 -20.79 22.57
CA CYS A 762 -41.66 -19.34 22.66
C CYS A 762 -43.10 -18.81 22.69
N ASN A 763 -43.30 -17.59 23.19
CA ASN A 763 -44.63 -16.98 23.25
C ASN A 763 -44.93 -16.26 21.93
N THR A 764 -45.43 -17.02 20.96
CA THR A 764 -45.70 -16.56 19.60
C THR A 764 -46.68 -15.38 19.57
N GLU A 765 -47.74 -15.41 20.37
CA GLU A 765 -48.76 -14.35 20.44
C GLU A 765 -48.18 -13.01 20.89
N ARG A 766 -47.35 -13.01 21.93
CA ARG A 766 -46.68 -11.79 22.40
C ARG A 766 -45.71 -11.24 21.37
N HIS A 767 -44.97 -12.12 20.69
CA HIS A 767 -44.07 -11.70 19.60
C HIS A 767 -44.83 -11.08 18.43
N VAL A 768 -45.96 -11.66 18.04
CA VAL A 768 -46.85 -11.09 17.02
C VAL A 768 -47.35 -9.71 17.43
N SER A 769 -47.86 -9.58 18.66
CA SER A 769 -48.37 -8.31 19.19
C SER A 769 -47.28 -7.24 19.15
N TRP A 770 -46.09 -7.55 19.70
CA TRP A 770 -44.94 -6.65 19.72
C TRP A 770 -44.50 -6.23 18.32
N ILE A 771 -44.32 -7.17 17.38
CA ILE A 771 -43.91 -6.85 16.01
C ILE A 771 -44.90 -5.88 15.35
N LYS A 772 -46.22 -6.14 15.51
CA LYS A 772 -47.28 -5.30 14.93
C LYS A 772 -47.27 -3.86 15.48
N THR A 773 -46.73 -3.62 16.67
CA THR A 773 -46.58 -2.25 17.21
C THR A 773 -45.58 -1.38 16.45
N PHE A 774 -44.64 -1.97 15.70
CA PHE A 774 -43.64 -1.22 14.93
C PHE A 774 -44.07 -0.85 13.52
N GLN A 775 -45.26 -1.26 13.13
CA GLN A 775 -45.80 -0.92 11.82
C GLN A 775 -46.09 0.59 11.76
N GLN A 776 -45.46 1.26 10.81
CA GLN A 776 -45.62 2.69 10.57
C GLN A 776 -46.94 2.98 9.82
N PRO A 777 -47.48 4.20 9.90
CA PRO A 777 -48.73 4.56 9.24
C PRO A 777 -48.71 4.34 7.71
N ASP A 778 -47.55 4.55 7.09
CA ASP A 778 -47.27 4.39 5.66
C ASP A 778 -47.07 2.92 5.23
N GLY A 779 -47.07 1.97 6.16
CA GLY A 779 -46.98 0.52 5.88
C GLY A 779 -45.72 -0.21 6.36
N PRO A 780 -44.48 0.32 6.21
CA PRO A 780 -43.25 -0.39 6.59
C PRO A 780 -43.12 -0.55 8.10
N PHE A 781 -42.10 -1.30 8.54
CA PHE A 781 -41.78 -1.46 9.95
C PHE A 781 -40.48 -0.73 10.28
N LYS A 782 -40.46 -0.13 11.47
CA LYS A 782 -39.23 0.43 12.03
C LYS A 782 -39.00 -0.08 13.44
N GLY A 783 -37.94 -0.86 13.59
CA GLY A 783 -37.60 -1.47 14.88
C GLY A 783 -37.26 -0.41 15.92
N PRO A 784 -37.53 -0.69 17.21
CA PRO A 784 -37.21 0.24 18.27
C PRO A 784 -35.70 0.45 18.29
N ARG A 785 -35.27 1.70 18.18
CA ARG A 785 -33.85 2.08 18.21
C ARG A 785 -33.01 1.47 17.07
N SER A 786 -33.58 0.89 16.02
CA SER A 786 -32.84 0.42 14.85
C SER A 786 -32.18 1.58 14.07
N ARG A 787 -30.96 1.39 13.56
CA ARG A 787 -30.37 2.22 12.48
C ARG A 787 -30.32 1.51 11.14
N ARG A 788 -30.88 0.31 11.07
CA ARG A 788 -30.98 -0.41 9.80
C ARG A 788 -31.90 0.36 8.88
N ASP A 789 -31.72 0.16 7.58
CA ASP A 789 -32.62 0.72 6.60
C ASP A 789 -34.02 0.13 6.82
N GLU A 790 -35.06 0.91 6.52
CA GLU A 790 -36.46 0.52 6.80
C GLU A 790 -36.86 -0.79 6.12
N TRP A 791 -36.27 -1.11 4.96
CA TRP A 791 -36.57 -2.37 4.25
C TRP A 791 -35.99 -3.59 4.96
N GLU A 792 -34.86 -3.45 5.69
CA GLU A 792 -34.32 -4.54 6.52
C GLU A 792 -35.30 -4.84 7.68
N ASP A 793 -35.70 -3.81 8.43
CA ASP A 793 -36.64 -3.96 9.56
C ASP A 793 -38.01 -4.49 9.10
N THR A 794 -38.50 -4.01 7.95
CA THR A 794 -39.74 -4.49 7.32
C THR A 794 -39.63 -5.95 6.93
N PHE A 795 -38.51 -6.37 6.33
CA PHE A 795 -38.28 -7.77 6.00
C PHE A 795 -38.30 -8.66 7.24
N PHE A 796 -37.58 -8.28 8.29
CA PHE A 796 -37.54 -9.06 9.53
C PHE A 796 -38.93 -9.18 10.17
N ALA A 797 -39.69 -8.07 10.24
CA ALA A 797 -41.03 -8.08 10.79
C ALA A 797 -42.00 -8.96 9.98
N ILE A 798 -42.07 -8.77 8.66
CA ILE A 798 -43.00 -9.50 7.80
C ILE A 798 -42.66 -10.98 7.74
N ARG A 799 -41.39 -11.36 7.62
CA ARG A 799 -41.01 -12.79 7.62
C ARG A 799 -41.26 -13.45 8.97
N SER A 800 -41.02 -12.77 10.08
CA SER A 800 -41.42 -13.29 11.40
C SER A 800 -42.92 -13.53 11.49
N LEU A 801 -43.75 -12.58 11.05
CA LEU A 801 -45.20 -12.72 11.07
C LEU A 801 -45.69 -13.85 10.16
N SER A 802 -45.06 -14.03 9.00
CA SER A 802 -45.33 -15.13 8.08
C SER A 802 -45.01 -16.49 8.70
N ILE A 803 -43.84 -16.65 9.34
CA ILE A 803 -43.47 -17.88 10.05
C ILE A 803 -44.42 -18.17 11.22
N LEU A 804 -44.84 -17.13 11.94
CA LEU A 804 -45.80 -17.24 13.05
C LEU A 804 -47.26 -17.33 12.60
N ALA A 805 -47.53 -17.50 11.29
CA ALA A 805 -48.86 -17.59 10.70
C ALA A 805 -49.82 -16.46 11.12
N SER A 806 -49.29 -15.24 11.34
CA SER A 806 -50.10 -14.08 11.75
C SER A 806 -50.11 -12.99 10.67
N PRO A 807 -51.08 -13.02 9.73
CA PRO A 807 -51.14 -12.04 8.66
C PRO A 807 -51.39 -10.63 9.20
N LEU A 808 -51.04 -9.65 8.37
CA LEU A 808 -51.39 -8.26 8.60
C LEU A 808 -52.85 -7.99 8.24
N LEU A 809 -53.41 -6.95 8.86
CA LEU A 809 -54.71 -6.42 8.44
C LEU A 809 -54.64 -6.00 6.96
N PRO A 810 -55.69 -6.27 6.15
CA PRO A 810 -55.65 -6.04 4.70
C PRO A 810 -55.16 -4.66 4.29
N ASP A 811 -55.67 -3.59 4.93
CA ASP A 811 -55.28 -2.22 4.62
C ASP A 811 -53.80 -1.94 4.90
N LYS A 812 -53.30 -2.50 6.02
CA LYS A 812 -51.90 -2.35 6.42
C LYS A 812 -50.97 -3.17 5.51
N ALA A 813 -51.41 -4.37 5.10
CA ALA A 813 -50.72 -5.20 4.13
C ALA A 813 -50.59 -4.48 2.79
N LYS A 814 -51.68 -3.84 2.31
CA LYS A 814 -51.66 -3.11 1.03
C LYS A 814 -50.73 -1.90 1.05
N ARG A 815 -50.69 -1.15 2.16
CA ARG A 815 -49.72 -0.05 2.33
C ARG A 815 -48.27 -0.55 2.32
N CYS A 816 -47.98 -1.63 3.05
CA CYS A 816 -46.66 -2.26 3.07
C CYS A 816 -46.25 -2.77 1.68
N GLU A 817 -47.18 -3.39 0.94
CA GLU A 817 -46.97 -3.85 -0.45
C GLU A 817 -46.58 -2.68 -1.37
N ASN A 818 -47.38 -1.61 -1.39
CA ASN A 818 -47.13 -0.43 -2.24
C ASN A 818 -45.77 0.22 -1.93
N TRP A 819 -45.45 0.37 -0.65
CA TRP A 819 -44.14 0.88 -0.21
C TRP A 819 -43.00 -0.03 -0.67
N THR A 820 -43.15 -1.34 -0.49
CA THR A 820 -42.12 -2.34 -0.84
C THR A 820 -41.83 -2.34 -2.34
N ARG A 821 -42.85 -2.29 -3.19
CA ARG A 821 -42.68 -2.19 -4.66
C ARG A 821 -41.90 -0.94 -5.06
N THR A 822 -42.21 0.19 -4.41
CA THR A 822 -41.51 1.46 -4.67
C THR A 822 -40.02 1.36 -4.32
N ILE A 823 -39.68 0.74 -3.19
CA ILE A 823 -38.28 0.53 -2.77
C ILE A 823 -37.58 -0.48 -3.66
N LEU A 824 -38.25 -1.58 -4.04
CA LEU A 824 -37.72 -2.59 -4.95
C LEU A 824 -37.24 -1.95 -6.26
N ILE A 825 -38.08 -1.11 -6.88
CA ILE A 825 -37.75 -0.44 -8.14
C ILE A 825 -36.62 0.58 -7.92
N LYS A 826 -36.83 1.58 -7.05
CA LYS A 826 -35.92 2.74 -6.92
C LYS A 826 -34.57 2.42 -6.29
N ARG A 827 -34.55 1.53 -5.29
CA ARG A 827 -33.35 1.24 -4.48
C ARG A 827 -32.77 -0.15 -4.78
N GLY A 828 -33.58 -1.06 -5.30
CA GLY A 828 -33.14 -2.40 -5.72
C GLY A 828 -32.68 -2.40 -7.17
N ILE A 829 -33.62 -2.29 -8.10
CA ILE A 829 -33.40 -2.44 -9.54
C ILE A 829 -32.57 -1.27 -10.10
N GLU A 830 -33.02 -0.03 -9.94
CA GLU A 830 -32.33 1.16 -10.49
C GLU A 830 -30.91 1.35 -9.92
N ALA A 831 -30.70 1.02 -8.64
CA ALA A 831 -29.39 1.12 -8.00
C ALA A 831 -28.56 -0.20 -8.08
N ASN A 832 -29.08 -1.23 -8.74
CA ASN A 832 -28.49 -2.56 -8.88
C ASN A 832 -27.99 -3.18 -7.55
N ARG A 833 -28.82 -3.08 -6.49
CA ARG A 833 -28.53 -3.58 -5.14
C ARG A 833 -29.22 -4.91 -4.85
N ALA A 834 -28.44 -5.99 -4.91
CA ALA A 834 -28.93 -7.36 -4.68
C ALA A 834 -29.56 -7.57 -3.29
N ASP A 835 -29.06 -6.89 -2.26
CA ASP A 835 -29.59 -7.01 -0.89
C ASP A 835 -31.00 -6.42 -0.76
N VAL A 836 -31.23 -5.23 -1.33
CA VAL A 836 -32.54 -4.57 -1.34
C VAL A 836 -33.55 -5.40 -2.13
N ILE A 837 -33.14 -5.96 -3.28
CA ILE A 837 -34.00 -6.82 -4.11
C ILE A 837 -34.42 -8.05 -3.32
N TYR A 838 -33.47 -8.77 -2.70
CA TYR A 838 -33.78 -9.92 -1.87
C TYR A 838 -34.78 -9.58 -0.76
N TYR A 839 -34.53 -8.51 0.01
CA TYR A 839 -35.41 -8.11 1.11
C TYR A 839 -36.82 -7.74 0.63
N CYS A 840 -36.92 -6.90 -0.40
CA CYS A 840 -38.22 -6.45 -0.92
C CYS A 840 -39.01 -7.59 -1.58
N PHE A 841 -38.34 -8.43 -2.35
CA PHE A 841 -38.97 -9.60 -2.96
C PHE A 841 -39.49 -10.56 -1.89
N SER A 842 -38.70 -10.82 -0.86
CA SER A 842 -39.10 -11.68 0.26
C SER A 842 -40.27 -11.12 1.06
N ILE A 843 -40.39 -9.79 1.18
CA ILE A 843 -41.54 -9.15 1.81
C ILE A 843 -42.80 -9.42 0.97
N LEU A 844 -42.73 -9.22 -0.36
CA LEU A 844 -43.87 -9.43 -1.25
C LEU A 844 -44.32 -10.90 -1.29
N ASP A 845 -43.36 -11.82 -1.28
CA ASP A 845 -43.58 -13.27 -1.15
C ASP A 845 -44.32 -13.60 0.15
N ALA A 846 -43.78 -13.17 1.29
CA ALA A 846 -44.39 -13.43 2.60
C ALA A 846 -45.76 -12.77 2.81
N LEU A 847 -46.09 -11.73 2.04
CA LEU A 847 -47.42 -11.12 2.02
C LEU A 847 -48.40 -11.84 1.08
N ASN A 848 -47.96 -12.83 0.30
CA ASN A 848 -48.70 -13.43 -0.82
C ASN A 848 -49.18 -12.36 -1.82
N LYS A 849 -48.33 -11.38 -2.15
CA LYS A 849 -48.62 -10.24 -3.06
C LYS A 849 -47.68 -10.17 -4.26
N LEU A 850 -47.09 -11.30 -4.60
CA LEU A 850 -46.18 -11.46 -5.72
C LEU A 850 -47.01 -11.58 -7.00
N ASP A 851 -46.94 -10.56 -7.86
CA ASP A 851 -47.63 -10.55 -9.16
C ASP A 851 -46.66 -10.82 -10.31
N ASN A 852 -47.23 -11.15 -11.47
CA ASN A 852 -46.47 -11.48 -12.67
C ASN A 852 -45.56 -10.32 -13.13
N GLU A 853 -45.96 -9.07 -12.86
CA GLU A 853 -45.15 -7.89 -13.19
C GLU A 853 -43.88 -7.82 -12.34
N THR A 854 -44.00 -7.95 -11.01
CA THR A 854 -42.85 -7.99 -10.11
C THR A 854 -41.93 -9.17 -10.45
N LEU A 855 -42.52 -10.33 -10.73
CA LEU A 855 -41.78 -11.54 -11.10
C LEU A 855 -40.99 -11.33 -12.39
N LYS A 856 -41.61 -10.71 -13.40
CA LYS A 856 -40.96 -10.35 -14.67
C LYS A 856 -39.78 -9.41 -14.46
N VAL A 857 -39.94 -8.34 -13.67
CA VAL A 857 -38.85 -7.37 -13.39
C VAL A 857 -37.63 -8.06 -12.77
N ILE A 858 -37.84 -9.03 -11.87
CA ILE A 858 -36.75 -9.76 -11.24
C ILE A 858 -36.14 -10.79 -12.19
N LEU A 859 -36.94 -11.45 -13.01
CA LEU A 859 -36.46 -12.35 -14.05
C LEU A 859 -35.62 -11.63 -15.10
N ASP A 860 -35.93 -10.37 -15.40
CA ASP A 860 -35.13 -9.55 -16.32
C ASP A 860 -33.81 -9.12 -15.66
N TRP A 861 -33.83 -8.81 -14.36
CA TRP A 861 -32.64 -8.38 -13.61
C TRP A 861 -31.65 -9.53 -13.32
N LEU A 862 -32.15 -10.71 -12.96
CA LEU A 862 -31.36 -11.79 -12.37
C LEU A 862 -30.26 -12.35 -13.31
N PRO A 863 -30.51 -12.61 -14.61
CA PRO A 863 -29.47 -13.04 -15.56
C PRO A 863 -28.33 -12.02 -15.68
N SER A 864 -28.67 -10.74 -15.83
CA SER A 864 -27.68 -9.66 -15.93
C SER A 864 -26.81 -9.59 -14.66
N LYS A 865 -27.41 -9.76 -13.48
CA LYS A 865 -26.64 -9.78 -12.23
C LYS A 865 -25.73 -11.01 -12.11
N ILE A 866 -26.18 -12.17 -12.57
CA ILE A 866 -25.35 -13.38 -12.59
C ILE A 866 -24.14 -13.18 -13.50
N GLU A 867 -24.31 -12.63 -14.69
CA GLU A 867 -23.20 -12.31 -15.61
C GLU A 867 -22.20 -11.32 -14.99
N GLU A 868 -22.69 -10.25 -14.35
CA GLU A 868 -21.84 -9.31 -13.60
C GLU A 868 -21.00 -10.04 -12.54
N LEU A 869 -21.62 -10.94 -11.78
CA LEU A 869 -20.93 -11.73 -10.75
C LEU A 869 -19.93 -12.72 -11.35
N LEU A 870 -20.21 -13.30 -12.52
CA LEU A 870 -19.31 -14.17 -13.27
C LEU A 870 -18.05 -13.45 -13.75
N LEU A 871 -18.12 -12.13 -13.99
CA LEU A 871 -16.96 -11.31 -14.33
C LEU A 871 -16.24 -10.76 -13.08
N ALA A 872 -16.96 -10.63 -11.96
CA ALA A 872 -16.43 -10.10 -10.71
C ALA A 872 -15.61 -11.11 -9.90
N ASN A 873 -14.84 -10.62 -8.91
CA ASN A 873 -14.21 -11.46 -7.91
C ASN A 873 -15.24 -11.88 -6.84
N ILE A 874 -15.66 -13.15 -6.87
CA ILE A 874 -16.68 -13.72 -5.97
C ILE A 874 -16.33 -13.52 -4.49
N ALA A 875 -15.06 -13.67 -4.13
CA ALA A 875 -14.63 -13.53 -2.76
C ALA A 875 -14.76 -12.08 -2.28
N LEU A 876 -14.57 -11.07 -3.13
CA LEU A 876 -14.75 -9.67 -2.73
C LEU A 876 -16.23 -9.26 -2.72
N ASN A 877 -17.07 -9.91 -3.53
CA ASN A 877 -18.49 -9.62 -3.68
C ASN A 877 -19.40 -10.65 -3.00
N TYR A 878 -18.90 -11.34 -1.96
CA TYR A 878 -19.60 -12.45 -1.31
C TYR A 878 -20.99 -12.07 -0.76
N GLU A 879 -21.20 -10.80 -0.40
CA GLU A 879 -22.52 -10.31 0.04
C GLU A 879 -23.51 -10.27 -1.12
N SER A 880 -23.13 -9.66 -2.25
CA SER A 880 -23.98 -9.60 -3.44
C SER A 880 -24.25 -10.99 -3.98
N VAL A 881 -23.24 -11.87 -3.99
CA VAL A 881 -23.39 -13.28 -4.39
C VAL A 881 -24.46 -13.97 -3.54
N HIS A 882 -24.36 -13.83 -2.22
CA HIS A 882 -25.30 -14.44 -1.29
C HIS A 882 -26.73 -13.97 -1.52
N PHE A 883 -26.96 -12.66 -1.62
CA PHE A 883 -28.31 -12.13 -1.84
C PHE A 883 -28.87 -12.46 -3.23
N THR A 884 -28.03 -12.50 -4.27
CA THR A 884 -28.44 -12.94 -5.61
C THR A 884 -28.84 -14.42 -5.59
N VAL A 885 -28.09 -15.29 -4.92
CA VAL A 885 -28.42 -16.72 -4.79
C VAL A 885 -29.69 -16.93 -3.96
N MET A 886 -29.89 -16.17 -2.87
CA MET A 886 -31.14 -16.19 -2.11
C MET A 886 -32.34 -15.78 -2.97
N THR A 887 -32.18 -14.73 -3.77
CA THR A 887 -33.23 -14.27 -4.71
C THR A 887 -33.53 -15.33 -5.76
N TYR A 888 -32.50 -15.94 -6.34
CA TYR A 888 -32.64 -17.04 -7.30
C TYR A 888 -33.46 -18.20 -6.72
N GLN A 889 -33.16 -18.62 -5.48
CA GLN A 889 -33.90 -19.70 -4.82
C GLN A 889 -35.37 -19.37 -4.58
N MET A 890 -35.70 -18.11 -4.31
CA MET A 890 -37.09 -17.69 -4.16
C MET A 890 -37.83 -17.64 -5.49
N VAL A 891 -37.14 -17.29 -6.58
CA VAL A 891 -37.75 -17.22 -7.92
C VAL A 891 -37.92 -18.62 -8.52
N TYR A 892 -36.99 -19.54 -8.25
CA TYR A 892 -36.94 -20.87 -8.87
C TYR A 892 -38.25 -21.69 -8.83
N PRO A 893 -39.01 -21.75 -7.71
CA PRO A 893 -40.30 -22.45 -7.66
C PRO A 893 -41.34 -21.90 -8.62
N HIS A 894 -41.28 -20.60 -8.95
CA HIS A 894 -42.26 -19.93 -9.79
C HIS A 894 -41.96 -20.05 -11.30
N THR A 895 -40.70 -20.35 -11.69
CA THR A 895 -40.22 -20.11 -13.06
C THR A 895 -39.31 -21.20 -13.60
N LYS A 896 -39.59 -22.48 -13.29
CA LYS A 896 -38.76 -23.69 -13.56
C LYS A 896 -38.07 -23.80 -14.95
N SER A 897 -38.37 -22.94 -15.93
CA SER A 897 -37.86 -22.98 -17.31
C SER A 897 -37.05 -21.77 -17.81
N LEU A 898 -36.97 -20.64 -17.07
CA LEU A 898 -36.51 -19.37 -17.67
C LEU A 898 -35.03 -19.01 -17.45
N ILE A 899 -34.34 -19.64 -16.50
CA ILE A 899 -32.96 -19.26 -16.16
C ILE A 899 -31.98 -20.27 -16.76
N ASN A 900 -30.96 -19.78 -17.47
CA ASN A 900 -29.93 -20.63 -18.04
C ASN A 900 -29.19 -21.40 -16.95
N ASN A 901 -29.41 -22.72 -16.91
CA ASN A 901 -28.77 -23.63 -15.96
C ASN A 901 -27.24 -23.60 -16.06
N GLU A 902 -26.68 -23.27 -17.23
CA GLU A 902 -25.23 -23.19 -17.43
C GLU A 902 -24.60 -22.04 -16.63
N SER A 903 -25.20 -20.84 -16.65
CA SER A 903 -24.70 -19.67 -15.92
C SER A 903 -24.72 -19.89 -14.42
N ILE A 904 -25.76 -20.55 -13.90
CA ILE A 904 -25.87 -20.92 -12.48
C ILE A 904 -24.84 -21.98 -12.11
N THR A 905 -24.63 -22.98 -12.97
CA THR A 905 -23.60 -24.01 -12.77
C THR A 905 -22.21 -23.38 -12.70
N LEU A 906 -21.89 -22.47 -13.62
CA LEU A 906 -20.62 -21.74 -13.63
C LEU A 906 -20.45 -20.87 -12.38
N LEU A 907 -21.51 -20.16 -11.97
CA LEU A 907 -21.47 -19.36 -10.74
C LEU A 907 -21.22 -20.25 -9.52
N THR A 908 -21.87 -21.41 -9.45
CA THR A 908 -21.68 -22.41 -8.38
C THR A 908 -20.23 -22.85 -8.28
N GLU A 909 -19.60 -23.18 -9.41
CA GLU A 909 -18.17 -23.57 -9.44
C GLU A 909 -17.24 -22.43 -9.01
N ARG A 910 -17.52 -21.17 -9.39
CA ARG A 910 -16.74 -20.01 -8.95
C ARG A 910 -16.92 -19.73 -7.45
N ILE A 911 -18.11 -19.91 -6.90
CA ILE A 911 -18.37 -19.84 -5.44
C ILE A 911 -17.59 -20.94 -4.71
N TYR A 912 -17.61 -22.16 -5.23
CA TYR A 912 -16.85 -23.28 -4.65
C TYR A 912 -15.35 -23.01 -4.65
N ALA A 913 -14.80 -22.52 -5.76
CA ALA A 913 -13.39 -22.13 -5.87
C ALA A 913 -13.02 -21.02 -4.88
N ALA A 914 -13.88 -20.00 -4.74
CA ALA A 914 -13.67 -18.90 -3.79
C ALA A 914 -13.70 -19.40 -2.34
N LEU A 915 -14.67 -20.24 -1.96
CA LEU A 915 -14.76 -20.85 -0.63
C LEU A 915 -13.51 -21.69 -0.33
N LYS A 916 -13.09 -22.53 -1.27
CA LYS A 916 -11.87 -23.35 -1.14
C LYS A 916 -10.62 -22.49 -0.92
N ALA A 917 -10.49 -21.37 -1.64
CA ALA A 917 -9.38 -20.44 -1.48
C ALA A 917 -9.39 -19.75 -0.09
N GLU A 918 -10.55 -19.27 0.37
CA GLU A 918 -10.68 -18.65 1.69
C GLU A 918 -10.37 -19.64 2.83
N LEU A 919 -10.86 -20.88 2.72
CA LEU A 919 -10.56 -21.96 3.66
C LEU A 919 -9.11 -22.47 3.59
N ALA A 920 -8.37 -22.18 2.51
CA ALA A 920 -6.94 -22.46 2.43
C ALA A 920 -6.11 -21.37 3.11
N ASP A 921 -6.57 -20.11 3.08
CA ASP A 921 -5.90 -18.98 3.72
C ASP A 921 -6.13 -18.91 5.24
N ILE A 922 -7.16 -19.58 5.75
CA ILE A 922 -7.32 -19.84 7.18
C ILE A 922 -6.29 -20.93 7.55
N ARG A 923 -5.05 -20.51 7.85
CA ARG A 923 -4.04 -21.36 8.49
C ARG A 923 -4.66 -21.91 9.78
N THR A 924 -4.77 -23.23 9.83
CA THR A 924 -5.08 -24.02 11.03
C THR A 924 -4.12 -23.72 12.15
#